data_AF-A0A3M1GQ49-F1
#
_entry.id   AF-A0A3M1GQ49-F1
#
_cell.length_a   1.000
_cell.length_b   1.000
_cell.length_c   1.000
_cell.angle_alpha   90.00
_cell.angle_beta   90.00
_cell.angle_gamma   90.00
#
_symmetry.space_group_name_H-M   'P 1'
#
loop_
_entity.id
_entity.type
_entity.pdbx_description
1 polymer ?
#
loop_
_entity_poly.entity_id
_entity_poly.type
_entity_poly.pdbx_seq_one_letter_code
_entity_poly.pdbx_strand_id
1 'polypeptide(L)'
;MKSPAFSTLVRHLAVAALVATASLLSAAPGDPDDARTTFGPRPIYAAGTRPAVVVDDFGWIDHTWSQQARDQAAAAIAEWQAQGIRYAAYFAHGAVETDANDSWGPEYFAVNLDGTVTTFPVFTRSAYRQYLIASGKLAADLGATYFLLDTAAPDLPAISFDDEVIAGFRTYLQVNYSPAELTAMGVTDVATFDYRDHLRSPAGGGYTDSASFAGNPPNDDLYRAWLAHIRATERAFFTEWTTAIGDYASTTHGRPAWFGANRYINHRQWDNIDVLDFGMAETFLDSLGYPYRNLEHVYKNAQNFGKRFWSWNFPANTGSLNGSNDPFGPLHITELSKIFAAATFSCGGLYQIPNDWVAYHNYGERLTALAPILRFPEAHPELFNLTRAGEVAVVYNEAYEEADPGGYTNGYRGIIKLLAEVHRPADVLFAGHPGRRDGTDPFATADLSRYAAIILPRARMLTDAQVSKIETYLNNGGVVIGLGQVADLDENGADRSAARTLDDYFGSDATATVGSGKVIAFAANLGADYDTNAATANGSLWEVTSSNATALQAARDSWTAAVDPVLAPAVDTTLPATVHMHRYEMTDGSHVYHLVNHDITLPADPDTQVIQPAPAATVTVDIPSGFTSSSVHVSWMSVDAPAPVELTFTASGDRITFTLPSFAV
;
A
#
# COMPACT_ATOMS: atom_id res chain seq x y z
N MET A 1 -52.90 16.68 48.26
CA MET A 1 -52.54 16.53 49.68
C MET A 1 -51.44 15.47 49.79
N LYS A 2 -50.27 15.90 50.28
CA LYS A 2 -49.20 15.17 51.00
C LYS A 2 -48.77 13.74 50.58
N SER A 3 -47.48 13.65 50.22
CA SER A 3 -46.53 12.53 50.44
C SER A 3 -46.42 12.14 51.94
N PRO A 4 -45.98 10.92 52.36
CA PRO A 4 -44.56 10.48 52.46
C PRO A 4 -44.29 9.02 51.98
N ALA A 5 -43.15 8.63 51.37
CA ALA A 5 -41.78 8.36 51.90
C ALA A 5 -41.77 7.24 52.99
N PHE A 6 -41.00 6.14 53.01
CA PHE A 6 -39.65 5.67 52.60
C PHE A 6 -39.76 4.12 52.36
N SER A 7 -38.85 3.32 51.78
CA SER A 7 -37.38 3.33 51.78
C SER A 7 -36.76 2.65 50.54
N THR A 8 -35.58 3.13 50.23
CA THR A 8 -34.62 2.72 49.21
C THR A 8 -33.87 1.43 49.57
N LEU A 9 -33.17 0.88 48.56
CA LEU A 9 -32.11 -0.14 48.54
C LEU A 9 -32.49 -1.58 48.15
N VAL A 10 -31.65 -2.11 47.26
CA VAL A 10 -31.60 -3.44 46.63
C VAL A 10 -32.22 -3.51 45.22
N ARG A 11 -31.51 -2.91 44.26
CA ARG A 11 -31.37 -3.42 42.88
C ARG A 11 -30.02 -2.97 42.32
N HIS A 12 -28.96 -3.73 42.59
CA HIS A 12 -27.70 -3.74 41.85
C HIS A 12 -27.28 -5.21 41.73
N LEU A 13 -26.72 -5.58 40.56
CA LEU A 13 -26.27 -6.91 40.09
C LEU A 13 -27.17 -7.57 39.04
N ALA A 14 -27.07 -7.08 37.79
CA ALA A 14 -26.95 -7.89 36.57
C ALA A 14 -26.84 -6.96 35.33
N VAL A 15 -25.80 -6.12 35.30
CA VAL A 15 -25.27 -5.52 34.07
C VAL A 15 -23.75 -5.58 34.23
N ALA A 16 -23.18 -6.71 33.84
CA ALA A 16 -21.74 -6.92 33.79
C ALA A 16 -21.40 -7.54 32.44
N ALA A 17 -20.45 -6.89 31.76
CA ALA A 17 -19.69 -7.36 30.62
C ALA A 17 -20.42 -7.48 29.26
N LEU A 18 -20.75 -6.33 28.67
CA LEU A 18 -20.43 -6.07 27.25
C LEU A 18 -20.25 -4.56 27.00
N VAL A 19 -19.48 -3.91 27.87
CA VAL A 19 -18.78 -2.69 27.47
C VAL A 19 -17.48 -3.20 26.87
N ALA A 20 -17.50 -3.47 25.56
CA ALA A 20 -16.28 -3.44 24.78
C ALA A 20 -15.74 -2.02 24.93
N THR A 21 -14.85 -1.83 25.90
CA THR A 21 -13.94 -0.71 25.90
C THR A 21 -13.12 -0.85 24.62
N ALA A 22 -13.60 -0.24 23.54
CA ALA A 22 -12.76 0.33 22.51
C ALA A 22 -12.00 1.50 23.16
N SER A 23 -11.15 1.19 24.14
CA SER A 23 -9.87 1.86 24.22
C SER A 23 -9.20 1.47 22.91
N LEU A 24 -9.27 2.35 21.92
CA LEU A 24 -8.29 2.42 20.85
C LEU A 24 -6.93 2.52 21.55
N LEU A 25 -6.36 1.36 21.90
CA LEU A 25 -4.95 1.23 22.19
C LEU A 25 -4.30 1.66 20.88
N SER A 26 -3.78 2.88 20.83
CA SER A 26 -2.86 3.27 19.77
C SER A 26 -1.84 2.15 19.62
N ALA A 27 -1.61 1.67 18.39
CA ALA A 27 -0.61 0.65 18.11
C ALA A 27 0.70 0.99 18.85
N ALA A 28 1.34 -0.01 19.47
CA ALA A 28 2.52 0.25 20.27
C ALA A 28 3.66 0.72 19.33
N PRO A 29 4.57 1.61 19.79
CA PRO A 29 5.73 2.02 19.02
C PRO A 29 6.45 0.82 18.41
N GLY A 30 6.58 0.79 17.08
CA GLY A 30 7.21 -0.29 16.34
C GLY A 30 6.29 -1.46 15.96
N ASP A 31 4.97 -1.37 16.16
CA ASP A 31 3.98 -2.30 15.59
C ASP A 31 3.76 -1.93 14.11
N PRO A 32 3.38 -2.87 13.23
CA PRO A 32 3.14 -2.56 11.82
C PRO A 32 1.96 -1.59 11.60
N ASP A 33 1.06 -1.48 12.58
CA ASP A 33 -0.07 -0.55 12.58
C ASP A 33 0.27 0.84 13.12
N ASP A 34 1.49 1.07 13.59
CA ASP A 34 1.98 2.38 13.99
C ASP A 34 2.69 3.09 12.83
N ALA A 35 2.16 4.25 12.41
CA ALA A 35 2.70 5.09 11.35
C ALA A 35 4.11 5.58 11.66
N ARG A 36 4.51 5.55 12.93
CA ARG A 36 5.82 5.99 13.40
C ARG A 36 6.85 4.86 13.37
N THR A 37 6.45 3.65 12.98
CA THR A 37 7.35 2.51 12.91
C THR A 37 8.39 2.75 11.82
N THR A 38 9.65 2.75 12.26
CA THR A 38 10.82 2.87 11.41
C THR A 38 11.60 1.56 11.40
N PHE A 39 11.88 1.06 10.19
CA PHE A 39 12.79 -0.05 9.94
C PHE A 39 14.21 0.51 9.74
N GLY A 40 15.24 -0.23 10.14
CA GLY A 40 16.59 0.26 9.93
C GLY A 40 17.69 -0.66 10.43
N PRO A 41 18.93 -0.16 10.41
CA PRO A 41 20.09 -0.91 10.88
C PRO A 41 20.12 -0.92 12.42
N ARG A 42 21.15 -1.56 13.01
CA ARG A 42 21.40 -1.48 14.47
C ARG A 42 21.44 -0.03 14.95
N PRO A 43 21.05 0.26 16.21
CA PRO A 43 21.00 1.62 16.76
C PRO A 43 22.31 2.42 16.64
N ILE A 44 23.48 1.75 16.72
CA ILE A 44 24.78 2.42 16.56
C ILE A 44 24.98 3.03 15.17
N TYR A 45 24.39 2.45 14.13
CA TYR A 45 24.43 2.95 12.75
C TYR A 45 23.35 3.99 12.49
N ALA A 46 22.31 4.03 13.32
CA ALA A 46 21.24 5.02 13.25
C ALA A 46 21.46 6.24 14.17
N ALA A 47 22.72 6.58 14.49
CA ALA A 47 23.04 7.68 15.39
C ALA A 47 22.36 8.99 14.96
N GLY A 48 21.41 9.47 15.77
CA GLY A 48 20.56 10.63 15.45
C GLY A 48 19.06 10.32 15.50
N THR A 49 18.65 9.06 15.43
CA THR A 49 17.28 8.59 15.66
C THR A 49 17.35 7.20 16.31
N ARG A 50 16.23 6.53 16.51
CA ARG A 50 16.21 5.14 16.97
C ARG A 50 15.28 4.34 16.06
N PRO A 51 15.77 3.27 15.39
CA PRO A 51 14.89 2.37 14.66
C PRO A 51 13.89 1.76 15.65
N ALA A 52 12.64 1.62 15.23
CA ALA A 52 11.66 0.83 15.96
C ALA A 52 11.88 -0.68 15.73
N VAL A 53 12.41 -1.03 14.54
CA VAL A 53 12.70 -2.40 14.13
C VAL A 53 14.09 -2.46 13.48
N VAL A 54 14.98 -3.28 14.03
CA VAL A 54 16.26 -3.64 13.37
C VAL A 54 15.97 -4.73 12.34
N VAL A 55 16.42 -4.53 11.11
CA VAL A 55 16.21 -5.45 9.99
C VAL A 55 17.51 -6.14 9.63
N ASP A 56 17.44 -7.48 9.50
CA ASP A 56 18.45 -8.30 8.82
C ASP A 56 19.91 -8.12 9.30
N ASP A 57 20.11 -7.91 10.60
CA ASP A 57 21.46 -7.68 11.14
C ASP A 57 22.37 -8.92 11.13
N PHE A 58 21.78 -10.11 11.07
CA PHE A 58 22.50 -11.38 11.18
C PHE A 58 22.47 -12.20 9.88
N GLY A 59 21.83 -11.70 8.83
CA GLY A 59 21.53 -12.47 7.62
C GLY A 59 20.54 -13.60 7.88
N TRP A 60 20.53 -14.56 6.95
CA TRP A 60 19.63 -15.70 6.97
C TRP A 60 19.78 -16.62 8.21
N ILE A 61 18.72 -16.77 8.99
CA ILE A 61 18.68 -17.58 10.21
C ILE A 61 18.15 -18.99 9.91
N ASP A 62 18.97 -20.03 10.09
CA ASP A 62 18.51 -21.41 9.96
C ASP A 62 19.29 -22.43 10.82
N HIS A 63 18.99 -23.71 10.60
CA HIS A 63 19.55 -24.82 11.35
C HIS A 63 21.08 -25.00 11.20
N THR A 64 21.73 -24.39 10.20
CA THR A 64 23.18 -24.49 10.00
C THR A 64 23.97 -23.61 10.98
N TRP A 65 23.31 -22.64 11.60
CA TRP A 65 23.94 -21.76 12.58
C TRP A 65 24.48 -22.54 13.77
N SER A 66 25.73 -22.26 14.14
CA SER A 66 26.34 -22.78 15.36
C SER A 66 25.60 -22.29 16.62
N GLN A 67 25.70 -23.03 17.72
CA GLN A 67 25.14 -22.59 19.00
C GLN A 67 25.70 -21.23 19.43
N GLN A 68 27.00 -20.98 19.19
CA GLN A 68 27.64 -19.71 19.52
C GLN A 68 27.00 -18.53 18.77
N ALA A 69 26.72 -18.68 17.47
CA ALA A 69 26.08 -17.64 16.67
C ALA A 69 24.65 -17.36 17.16
N ARG A 70 23.90 -18.42 17.50
CA ARG A 70 22.56 -18.32 18.08
C ARG A 70 22.59 -17.57 19.42
N ASP A 71 23.51 -17.92 20.32
CA ASP A 71 23.64 -17.27 21.62
C ASP A 71 23.99 -15.77 21.48
N GLN A 72 24.86 -15.42 20.52
CA GLN A 72 25.22 -14.03 20.23
C GLN A 72 24.06 -13.22 19.66
N ALA A 73 23.33 -13.78 18.70
CA ALA A 73 22.14 -13.13 18.13
C ALA A 73 21.05 -12.93 19.18
N ALA A 74 20.74 -13.97 19.97
CA ALA A 74 19.76 -13.89 21.05
C ALA A 74 20.13 -12.82 22.10
N ALA A 75 21.41 -12.72 22.48
CA ALA A 75 21.86 -11.70 23.41
C ALA A 75 21.71 -10.27 22.85
N ALA A 76 22.06 -10.06 21.58
CA ALA A 76 21.91 -8.77 20.91
C ALA A 76 20.43 -8.37 20.73
N ILE A 77 19.57 -9.31 20.32
CA ILE A 77 18.13 -9.08 20.19
C ILE A 77 17.52 -8.73 21.55
N ALA A 78 17.90 -9.45 22.62
CA ALA A 78 17.43 -9.15 23.97
C ALA A 78 17.86 -7.75 24.45
N GLU A 79 19.07 -7.30 24.10
CA GLU A 79 19.55 -5.94 24.38
C GLU A 79 18.70 -4.87 23.66
N TRP A 80 18.34 -5.09 22.40
CA TRP A 80 17.47 -4.19 21.64
C TRP A 80 16.04 -4.18 22.20
N GLN A 81 15.49 -5.35 22.54
CA GLN A 81 14.17 -5.47 23.15
C GLN A 81 14.09 -4.74 24.49
N ALA A 82 15.15 -4.79 25.31
CA ALA A 82 15.23 -4.02 26.55
C ALA A 82 15.16 -2.50 26.32
N GLN A 83 15.45 -2.03 25.11
CA GLN A 83 15.33 -0.63 24.69
C GLN A 83 14.00 -0.34 23.96
N GLY A 84 13.11 -1.33 23.83
CA GLY A 84 11.87 -1.22 23.08
C GLY A 84 12.05 -1.29 21.56
N ILE A 85 13.14 -1.88 21.09
CA ILE A 85 13.45 -2.07 19.67
C ILE A 85 13.21 -3.54 19.31
N ARG A 86 12.51 -3.77 18.21
CA ARG A 86 12.19 -5.11 17.70
C ARG A 86 13.23 -5.59 16.70
N TYR A 87 13.18 -6.88 16.39
CA TYR A 87 14.02 -7.49 15.35
C TYR A 87 13.16 -8.14 14.27
N ALA A 88 13.55 -7.91 13.01
CA ALA A 88 13.00 -8.52 11.81
C ALA A 88 14.00 -9.50 11.21
N ALA A 89 13.61 -10.77 11.18
CA ALA A 89 14.31 -11.81 10.44
C ALA A 89 13.89 -11.74 8.96
N TYR A 90 14.88 -11.78 8.08
CA TYR A 90 14.69 -11.71 6.64
C TYR A 90 15.06 -13.05 5.98
N PHE A 91 14.29 -13.42 4.95
CA PHE A 91 14.49 -14.62 4.18
C PHE A 91 14.30 -14.30 2.68
N ALA A 92 15.36 -14.39 1.89
CA ALA A 92 15.27 -14.31 0.43
C ALA A 92 14.43 -15.48 -0.16
N HIS A 93 13.48 -15.22 -1.06
CA HIS A 93 12.67 -16.27 -1.65
C HIS A 93 13.34 -16.72 -2.95
N GLY A 94 13.82 -17.96 -3.00
CA GLY A 94 14.50 -18.48 -4.19
C GLY A 94 16.02 -18.47 -4.15
N ALA A 95 16.58 -18.07 -3.01
CA ALA A 95 17.96 -18.33 -2.65
C ALA A 95 18.01 -18.74 -1.18
N VAL A 96 19.10 -19.38 -0.78
CA VAL A 96 19.45 -19.57 0.62
C VAL A 96 20.89 -19.12 0.77
N GLU A 97 21.12 -18.24 1.73
CA GLU A 97 22.40 -17.56 1.96
C GLU A 97 23.28 -18.30 2.98
N THR A 98 22.96 -19.57 3.23
CA THR A 98 23.66 -20.47 4.14
C THR A 98 24.03 -21.77 3.43
N ASP A 99 24.88 -22.57 4.06
CA ASP A 99 25.27 -23.90 3.56
C ASP A 99 24.12 -24.94 3.64
N ALA A 100 22.88 -24.55 3.98
CA ALA A 100 21.77 -25.50 4.10
C ALA A 100 21.47 -26.21 2.78
N ASN A 101 21.56 -25.47 1.67
CA ASN A 101 21.23 -25.95 0.33
C ASN A 101 22.25 -26.94 -0.24
N ASP A 102 23.47 -27.02 0.31
CA ASP A 102 24.50 -28.00 -0.08
C ASP A 102 24.03 -29.45 0.10
N SER A 103 23.04 -29.67 0.97
CA SER A 103 22.49 -30.98 1.31
C SER A 103 21.16 -31.31 0.63
N TRP A 104 20.59 -30.38 -0.14
CA TRP A 104 19.22 -30.50 -0.65
C TRP A 104 19.12 -31.40 -1.88
N GLY A 105 18.08 -32.23 -1.90
CA GLY A 105 17.69 -33.00 -3.08
C GLY A 105 16.76 -32.22 -4.03
N PRO A 106 16.40 -32.82 -5.18
CA PRO A 106 15.45 -32.24 -6.14
C PRO A 106 14.10 -31.82 -5.55
N GLU A 107 13.73 -32.37 -4.40
CA GLU A 107 12.51 -32.04 -3.67
C GLU A 107 12.43 -30.62 -3.13
N TYR A 108 13.50 -29.83 -3.16
CA TYR A 108 13.46 -28.43 -2.73
C TYR A 108 13.27 -27.44 -3.89
N PHE A 109 13.59 -27.85 -5.12
CA PHE A 109 13.79 -26.95 -6.24
C PHE A 109 12.63 -26.98 -7.25
N ALA A 110 12.43 -25.86 -7.94
CA ALA A 110 11.44 -25.74 -9.00
C ALA A 110 11.78 -26.65 -10.19
N VAL A 111 10.75 -27.05 -10.93
CA VAL A 111 10.87 -27.88 -12.13
C VAL A 111 10.41 -27.10 -13.35
N ASN A 112 11.23 -27.05 -14.39
CA ASN A 112 10.89 -26.41 -15.65
C ASN A 112 9.84 -27.20 -16.43
N LEU A 113 9.24 -26.55 -17.43
CA LEU A 113 8.27 -27.17 -18.32
C LEU A 113 8.82 -28.41 -19.05
N ASP A 114 10.11 -28.47 -19.34
CA ASP A 114 10.73 -29.63 -19.99
C ASP A 114 11.02 -30.80 -19.01
N GLY A 115 10.72 -30.62 -17.72
CA GLY A 115 10.95 -31.57 -16.64
C GLY A 115 12.32 -31.46 -15.99
N THR A 116 13.17 -30.51 -16.40
CA THR A 116 14.47 -30.29 -15.75
C THR A 116 14.31 -29.62 -14.39
N VAL A 117 15.06 -30.11 -13.39
CA VAL A 117 15.10 -29.53 -12.04
C VAL A 117 16.04 -28.33 -12.06
N THR A 118 15.60 -27.22 -11.49
CA THR A 118 16.37 -25.98 -11.38
C THR A 118 17.23 -25.97 -10.11
N THR A 119 17.96 -24.89 -9.87
CA THR A 119 18.61 -24.60 -8.58
C THR A 119 17.81 -23.61 -7.73
N PHE A 120 16.59 -23.27 -8.15
CA PHE A 120 15.75 -22.27 -7.51
C PHE A 120 14.83 -22.96 -6.50
N PRO A 121 15.07 -22.85 -5.18
CA PRO A 121 14.16 -23.39 -4.20
C PRO A 121 12.83 -22.65 -4.24
N VAL A 122 11.71 -23.37 -4.11
CA VAL A 122 10.39 -22.78 -4.38
C VAL A 122 9.34 -23.24 -3.39
N PHE A 123 8.46 -22.33 -2.96
CA PHE A 123 7.40 -22.66 -1.99
C PHE A 123 6.41 -23.69 -2.52
N THR A 124 6.37 -24.01 -3.81
CA THR A 124 5.49 -25.06 -4.32
C THR A 124 5.93 -26.45 -3.87
N ARG A 125 7.18 -26.60 -3.42
CA ARG A 125 7.70 -27.83 -2.84
C ARG A 125 7.56 -27.86 -1.33
N SER A 126 6.95 -28.94 -0.82
CA SER A 126 6.71 -29.12 0.61
C SER A 126 7.98 -29.10 1.45
N ALA A 127 9.09 -29.67 0.95
CA ALA A 127 10.36 -29.69 1.66
C ALA A 127 10.91 -28.29 1.93
N TYR A 128 10.87 -27.40 0.93
CA TYR A 128 11.30 -26.01 1.10
C TYR A 128 10.34 -25.20 1.99
N ARG A 129 9.02 -25.40 1.87
CA ARG A 129 8.05 -24.78 2.80
C ARG A 129 8.34 -25.13 4.26
N GLN A 130 8.57 -26.41 4.56
CA GLN A 130 8.88 -26.85 5.92
C GLN A 130 10.21 -26.31 6.42
N TYR A 131 11.21 -26.18 5.54
CA TYR A 131 12.45 -25.50 5.86
C TYR A 131 12.23 -24.02 6.24
N LEU A 132 11.48 -23.25 5.43
CA LEU A 132 11.17 -21.84 5.75
C LEU A 132 10.43 -21.69 7.08
N ILE A 133 9.48 -22.57 7.37
CA ILE A 133 8.76 -22.59 8.65
C ILE A 133 9.73 -22.89 9.81
N ALA A 134 10.62 -23.87 9.65
CA ALA A 134 11.60 -24.21 10.68
C ALA A 134 12.59 -23.06 10.94
N SER A 135 13.05 -22.39 9.89
CA SER A 135 13.91 -21.20 9.97
C SER A 135 13.21 -20.05 10.68
N GLY A 136 11.94 -19.78 10.35
CA GLY A 136 11.12 -18.79 11.05
C GLY A 136 10.92 -19.11 12.53
N LYS A 137 10.66 -20.37 12.89
CA LYS A 137 10.57 -20.80 14.30
C LYS A 137 11.89 -20.61 15.05
N LEU A 138 13.01 -20.92 14.41
CA LEU A 138 14.33 -20.66 15.01
C LEU A 138 14.55 -19.17 15.22
N ALA A 139 14.21 -18.31 14.25
CA ALA A 139 14.29 -16.86 14.44
C ALA A 139 13.40 -16.39 15.60
N ALA A 140 12.21 -16.96 15.76
CA ALA A 140 11.33 -16.69 16.91
C ALA A 140 11.99 -17.09 18.25
N ASP A 141 12.68 -18.23 18.30
CA ASP A 141 13.45 -18.68 19.48
C ASP A 141 14.56 -17.69 19.86
N LEU A 142 15.18 -17.04 18.88
CA LEU A 142 16.19 -16.00 19.09
C LEU A 142 15.58 -14.64 19.48
N GLY A 143 14.27 -14.49 19.31
CA GLY A 143 13.51 -13.31 19.71
C GLY A 143 13.05 -12.40 18.58
N ALA A 144 13.11 -12.85 17.32
CA ALA A 144 12.47 -12.13 16.23
C ALA A 144 10.96 -11.96 16.48
N THR A 145 10.43 -10.82 16.07
CA THR A 145 8.99 -10.52 16.11
C THR A 145 8.45 -10.14 14.74
N TYR A 146 9.33 -9.77 13.80
CA TYR A 146 9.01 -9.57 12.40
C TYR A 146 9.65 -10.67 11.57
N PHE A 147 8.92 -11.13 10.55
CA PHE A 147 9.34 -12.14 9.61
C PHE A 147 9.08 -11.60 8.20
N LEU A 148 10.15 -11.38 7.46
CA LEU A 148 10.13 -10.77 6.14
C LEU A 148 10.53 -11.81 5.12
N LEU A 149 9.73 -11.95 4.07
CA LEU A 149 10.02 -12.86 2.98
C LEU A 149 10.15 -12.09 1.67
N ASP A 150 11.20 -12.34 0.90
CA ASP A 150 11.45 -11.65 -0.36
C ASP A 150 10.59 -12.20 -1.51
N THR A 151 9.26 -12.18 -1.40
CA THR A 151 8.37 -12.96 -2.30
C THR A 151 7.48 -12.10 -3.18
N ALA A 152 8.08 -11.55 -4.23
CA ALA A 152 7.35 -11.12 -5.40
C ALA A 152 7.57 -12.22 -6.43
N ALA A 153 6.84 -13.36 -6.33
CA ALA A 153 7.04 -14.50 -7.24
C ALA A 153 7.02 -14.03 -8.70
N PRO A 154 8.19 -13.86 -9.35
CA PRO A 154 8.24 -13.37 -10.71
C PRO A 154 7.70 -14.51 -11.57
N ASP A 155 6.78 -14.19 -12.47
CA ASP A 155 6.15 -15.18 -13.35
C ASP A 155 5.51 -16.34 -12.60
N LEU A 156 4.73 -16.01 -11.55
CA LEU A 156 3.96 -16.97 -10.76
C LEU A 156 3.31 -18.10 -11.61
N PRO A 157 2.67 -17.84 -12.79
CA PRO A 157 2.08 -18.89 -13.62
C PRO A 157 3.06 -19.98 -14.09
N ALA A 158 4.35 -19.68 -14.19
CA ALA A 158 5.42 -20.56 -14.65
C ALA A 158 6.39 -20.94 -13.52
N ILE A 159 6.03 -20.65 -12.26
CA ILE A 159 6.95 -20.76 -11.11
C ILE A 159 7.55 -22.16 -10.95
N SER A 160 6.76 -23.22 -11.23
CA SER A 160 7.22 -24.61 -11.22
C SER A 160 6.15 -25.53 -11.86
N PHE A 161 6.62 -26.56 -12.57
CA PHE A 161 5.84 -27.68 -13.11
C PHE A 161 6.17 -29.00 -12.39
N ASP A 162 6.43 -28.92 -11.09
CA ASP A 162 6.76 -30.08 -10.27
C ASP A 162 5.55 -30.95 -9.93
N ASP A 163 5.81 -32.19 -9.52
CA ASP A 163 4.77 -33.19 -9.28
C ASP A 163 3.75 -32.78 -8.20
N GLU A 164 4.14 -31.98 -7.19
CA GLU A 164 3.19 -31.49 -6.17
C GLU A 164 2.18 -30.52 -6.80
N VAL A 165 2.66 -29.60 -7.66
CA VAL A 165 1.79 -28.63 -8.35
C VAL A 165 0.88 -29.32 -9.35
N ILE A 166 1.39 -30.27 -10.14
CA ILE A 166 0.59 -31.02 -11.13
C ILE A 166 -0.47 -31.88 -10.43
N ALA A 167 -0.13 -32.54 -9.33
CA ALA A 167 -1.10 -33.26 -8.50
C ALA A 167 -2.15 -32.32 -7.87
N GLY A 168 -1.72 -31.16 -7.37
CA GLY A 168 -2.59 -30.12 -6.87
C GLY A 168 -3.57 -29.62 -7.93
N PHE A 169 -3.10 -29.42 -9.16
CA PHE A 169 -3.95 -28.93 -10.24
C PHE A 169 -5.01 -29.94 -10.66
N ARG A 170 -4.67 -31.24 -10.72
CA ARG A 170 -5.69 -32.29 -10.92
C ARG A 170 -6.77 -32.26 -9.85
N THR A 171 -6.38 -32.08 -8.59
CA THR A 171 -7.32 -31.96 -7.46
C THR A 171 -8.19 -30.72 -7.63
N TYR A 172 -7.60 -29.58 -7.98
CA TYR A 172 -8.32 -28.33 -8.25
C TYR A 172 -9.36 -28.52 -9.37
N LEU A 173 -8.96 -29.12 -10.49
CA LEU A 173 -9.85 -29.40 -11.62
C LEU A 173 -11.02 -30.29 -11.22
N GLN A 174 -10.76 -31.35 -10.46
CA GLN A 174 -11.79 -32.29 -10.00
C GLN A 174 -12.81 -31.64 -9.05
N VAL A 175 -12.38 -30.67 -8.24
CA VAL A 175 -13.25 -29.97 -7.27
C VAL A 175 -14.10 -28.89 -7.93
N ASN A 176 -13.53 -28.16 -8.90
CA ASN A 176 -14.13 -26.92 -9.40
C ASN A 176 -14.89 -27.08 -10.72
N TYR A 177 -14.71 -28.19 -11.44
CA TYR A 177 -15.32 -28.39 -12.75
C TYR A 177 -16.01 -29.74 -12.88
N SER A 178 -17.14 -29.74 -13.57
CA SER A 178 -17.85 -30.96 -13.95
C SER A 178 -17.08 -31.74 -15.04
N PRO A 179 -17.33 -33.05 -15.20
CA PRO A 179 -16.73 -33.82 -16.28
C PRO A 179 -17.00 -33.26 -17.68
N ALA A 180 -18.14 -32.60 -17.89
CA ALA A 180 -18.49 -31.99 -19.16
C ALA A 180 -17.65 -30.73 -19.45
N GLU A 181 -17.46 -29.87 -18.45
CA GLU A 181 -16.60 -28.69 -18.56
C GLU A 181 -15.14 -29.08 -18.77
N LEU A 182 -14.64 -30.06 -18.02
CA LEU A 182 -13.30 -30.61 -18.19
C LEU A 182 -13.07 -31.14 -19.60
N THR A 183 -14.05 -31.89 -20.14
CA THR A 183 -13.99 -32.38 -21.52
C THR A 183 -13.94 -31.22 -22.52
N ALA A 184 -14.71 -30.15 -22.30
CA ALA A 184 -14.70 -28.96 -23.14
C ALA A 184 -13.36 -28.21 -23.08
N MET A 185 -12.68 -28.25 -21.93
CA MET A 185 -11.31 -27.74 -21.74
C MET A 185 -10.21 -28.66 -22.29
N GLY A 186 -10.57 -29.81 -22.88
CA GLY A 186 -9.59 -30.78 -23.40
C GLY A 186 -9.04 -31.77 -22.37
N VAL A 187 -9.60 -31.82 -21.16
CA VAL A 187 -9.23 -32.76 -20.09
C VAL A 187 -10.19 -33.96 -20.10
N THR A 188 -9.75 -35.06 -20.70
CA THR A 188 -10.57 -36.28 -20.87
C THR A 188 -10.53 -37.22 -19.66
N ASP A 189 -9.41 -37.29 -18.96
CA ASP A 189 -9.26 -38.00 -17.68
C ASP A 189 -8.44 -37.16 -16.71
N VAL A 190 -9.12 -36.53 -15.75
CA VAL A 190 -8.49 -35.66 -14.75
C VAL A 190 -7.54 -36.43 -13.83
N ALA A 191 -7.76 -37.74 -13.61
CA ALA A 191 -6.93 -38.51 -12.68
C ALA A 191 -5.50 -38.71 -13.19
N THR A 192 -5.32 -38.75 -14.52
CA THR A 192 -4.01 -38.92 -15.18
C THR A 192 -3.55 -37.68 -15.94
N PHE A 193 -4.28 -36.57 -15.85
CA PHE A 193 -3.96 -35.36 -16.59
C PHE A 193 -2.64 -34.74 -16.10
N ASP A 194 -1.71 -34.51 -17.02
CA ASP A 194 -0.46 -33.79 -16.77
C ASP A 194 -0.47 -32.50 -17.61
N TYR A 195 -0.54 -31.36 -16.93
CA TYR A 195 -0.61 -30.06 -17.59
C TYR A 195 0.70 -29.68 -18.29
N ARG A 196 1.85 -30.14 -17.77
CA ARG A 196 3.15 -29.95 -18.42
C ARG A 196 3.16 -30.64 -19.78
N ASP A 197 2.70 -31.89 -19.84
CA ASP A 197 2.63 -32.66 -21.08
C ASP A 197 1.58 -32.07 -22.05
N HIS A 198 0.46 -31.57 -21.51
CA HIS A 198 -0.55 -30.87 -22.31
C HIS A 198 0.04 -29.63 -23.01
N LEU A 199 0.69 -28.73 -22.27
CA LEU A 199 1.30 -27.51 -22.82
C LEU A 199 2.34 -27.80 -23.91
N ARG A 200 3.12 -28.88 -23.76
CA ARG A 200 4.11 -29.31 -24.76
C ARG A 200 3.49 -29.97 -26.00
N SER A 201 2.25 -30.42 -25.90
CA SER A 201 1.53 -31.02 -27.02
C SER A 201 1.06 -29.96 -28.02
N PRO A 202 0.80 -30.31 -29.29
CA PRO A 202 0.20 -29.38 -30.24
C PRO A 202 -1.16 -28.82 -29.80
N ALA A 203 -1.91 -29.56 -28.97
CA ALA A 203 -3.21 -29.13 -28.47
C ALA A 203 -3.09 -28.05 -27.39
N GLY A 204 -2.05 -28.10 -26.56
CA GLY A 204 -1.81 -27.11 -25.50
C GLY A 204 -0.85 -25.99 -25.90
N GLY A 205 -0.50 -25.86 -27.19
CA GLY A 205 0.29 -24.74 -27.72
C GLY A 205 1.71 -25.09 -28.18
N GLY A 206 2.24 -26.27 -27.83
CA GLY A 206 3.54 -26.74 -28.30
C GLY A 206 4.73 -26.00 -27.69
N TYR A 207 4.61 -25.57 -26.43
CA TYR A 207 5.66 -24.85 -25.71
C TYR A 207 6.92 -25.71 -25.51
N THR A 208 8.10 -25.09 -25.68
CA THR A 208 9.40 -25.80 -25.62
C THR A 208 10.04 -25.77 -24.24
N ASP A 209 9.78 -24.70 -23.48
CA ASP A 209 10.38 -24.41 -22.18
C ASP A 209 9.51 -23.41 -21.39
N SER A 210 9.85 -23.21 -20.11
CA SER A 210 9.13 -22.30 -19.21
C SER A 210 9.10 -20.85 -19.72
N ALA A 211 10.17 -20.39 -20.39
CA ALA A 211 10.26 -19.02 -20.89
C ALA A 211 9.31 -18.79 -22.08
N SER A 212 9.19 -19.77 -22.98
CA SER A 212 8.25 -19.73 -24.11
C SER A 212 6.79 -19.65 -23.64
N PHE A 213 6.47 -20.33 -22.54
CA PHE A 213 5.16 -20.27 -21.90
C PHE A 213 4.93 -18.95 -21.19
N ALA A 214 5.90 -18.47 -20.40
CA ALA A 214 5.79 -17.19 -19.69
C ALA A 214 5.66 -16.00 -20.65
N GLY A 215 6.39 -16.01 -21.76
CA GLY A 215 6.37 -14.92 -22.75
C GLY A 215 5.13 -14.89 -23.65
N ASN A 216 4.40 -16.00 -23.77
CA ASN A 216 3.18 -16.07 -24.58
C ASN A 216 2.21 -17.12 -24.02
N PRO A 217 1.65 -16.90 -22.82
CA PRO A 217 0.78 -17.87 -22.19
C PRO A 217 -0.51 -18.09 -23.01
N PRO A 218 -1.17 -19.26 -22.88
CA PRO A 218 -2.50 -19.46 -23.46
C PRO A 218 -3.52 -18.48 -22.88
N ASN A 219 -4.70 -18.38 -23.50
CA ASN A 219 -5.81 -17.57 -22.99
C ASN A 219 -7.14 -18.34 -23.03
N ASP A 220 -7.07 -19.66 -22.85
CA ASP A 220 -8.23 -20.54 -22.76
C ASP A 220 -8.68 -20.75 -21.31
N ASP A 221 -9.79 -21.45 -21.14
CA ASP A 221 -10.38 -21.70 -19.82
C ASP A 221 -9.51 -22.63 -18.95
N LEU A 222 -8.71 -23.51 -19.56
CA LEU A 222 -7.80 -24.39 -18.81
C LEU A 222 -6.63 -23.60 -18.22
N TYR A 223 -6.08 -22.65 -18.97
CA TYR A 223 -5.08 -21.72 -18.45
C TYR A 223 -5.63 -20.82 -17.35
N ARG A 224 -6.87 -20.34 -17.47
CA ARG A 224 -7.53 -19.59 -16.38
C ARG A 224 -7.67 -20.45 -15.11
N ALA A 225 -8.03 -21.73 -15.26
CA ALA A 225 -8.07 -22.67 -14.15
C ALA A 225 -6.68 -22.88 -13.53
N TRP A 226 -5.63 -22.98 -14.36
CA TRP A 226 -4.24 -23.08 -13.90
C TRP A 226 -3.82 -21.84 -13.10
N LEU A 227 -4.09 -20.64 -13.61
CA LEU A 227 -3.81 -19.40 -12.90
C LEU A 227 -4.50 -19.33 -11.53
N ALA A 228 -5.77 -19.72 -11.47
CA ALA A 228 -6.52 -19.75 -10.22
C ALA A 228 -5.92 -20.75 -9.21
N HIS A 229 -5.54 -21.96 -9.67
CA HIS A 229 -4.85 -22.96 -8.85
C HIS A 229 -3.51 -22.46 -8.30
N ILE A 230 -2.69 -21.85 -9.15
CA ILE A 230 -1.37 -21.36 -8.74
C ILE A 230 -1.50 -20.20 -7.73
N ARG A 231 -2.47 -19.28 -7.92
CA ARG A 231 -2.77 -18.22 -6.94
C ARG A 231 -3.24 -18.82 -5.61
N ALA A 232 -4.09 -19.85 -5.64
CA ALA A 232 -4.50 -20.57 -4.44
C ALA A 232 -3.32 -21.26 -3.75
N THR A 233 -2.37 -21.80 -4.52
CA THR A 233 -1.14 -22.42 -3.98
C THR A 233 -0.25 -21.41 -3.26
N GLU A 234 -0.04 -20.23 -3.87
CA GLU A 234 0.70 -19.12 -3.23
C GLU A 234 0.02 -18.67 -1.94
N ARG A 235 -1.31 -18.46 -1.97
CA ARG A 235 -2.09 -18.07 -0.78
C ARG A 235 -2.00 -19.11 0.33
N ALA A 236 -2.11 -20.40 -0.01
CA ALA A 236 -1.98 -21.49 0.95
C ALA A 236 -0.60 -21.53 1.60
N PHE A 237 0.47 -21.28 0.83
CA PHE A 237 1.82 -21.16 1.37
C PHE A 237 1.92 -20.03 2.41
N PHE A 238 1.51 -18.81 2.07
CA PHE A 238 1.57 -17.70 3.04
C PHE A 238 0.72 -17.99 4.27
N THR A 239 -0.47 -18.55 4.10
CA THR A 239 -1.34 -18.92 5.22
C THR A 239 -0.66 -19.95 6.14
N GLU A 240 -0.06 -21.00 5.58
CA GLU A 240 0.67 -22.01 6.36
C GLU A 240 1.87 -21.40 7.07
N TRP A 241 2.66 -20.58 6.37
CA TRP A 241 3.87 -19.97 6.89
C TRP A 241 3.59 -18.99 8.03
N THR A 242 2.65 -18.05 7.85
CA THR A 242 2.31 -17.07 8.89
C THR A 242 1.65 -17.75 10.09
N THR A 243 0.73 -18.70 9.87
CA THR A 243 0.06 -19.41 10.96
C THR A 243 1.05 -20.26 11.76
N ALA A 244 1.88 -21.06 11.08
CA ALA A 244 2.80 -21.98 11.76
C ALA A 244 3.87 -21.27 12.61
N ILE A 245 4.37 -20.12 12.14
CA ILE A 245 5.34 -19.31 12.89
C ILE A 245 4.62 -18.51 13.97
N GLY A 246 3.47 -17.89 13.66
CA GLY A 246 2.70 -17.07 14.58
C GLY A 246 2.19 -17.86 15.78
N ASP A 247 1.61 -19.03 15.54
CA ASP A 247 1.17 -19.95 16.60
C ASP A 247 2.36 -20.38 17.46
N TYR A 248 3.50 -20.68 16.85
CA TYR A 248 4.69 -21.08 17.59
C TYR A 248 5.23 -19.95 18.48
N ALA A 249 5.37 -18.74 17.95
CA ALA A 249 5.83 -17.56 18.69
C ALA A 249 4.89 -17.21 19.84
N SER A 250 3.58 -17.25 19.60
CA SER A 250 2.55 -16.97 20.61
C SER A 250 2.53 -18.04 21.70
N THR A 251 2.49 -19.33 21.34
CA THR A 251 2.34 -20.43 22.31
C THR A 251 3.63 -20.72 23.10
N THR A 252 4.79 -20.60 22.46
CA THR A 252 6.09 -20.96 23.07
C THR A 252 6.68 -19.77 23.84
N HIS A 253 6.54 -18.55 23.30
CA HIS A 253 7.22 -17.37 23.83
C HIS A 253 6.27 -16.29 24.35
N GLY A 254 4.95 -16.38 24.09
CA GLY A 254 3.99 -15.35 24.49
C GLY A 254 4.20 -14.02 23.77
N ARG A 255 4.71 -14.06 22.53
CA ARG A 255 5.11 -12.87 21.75
C ARG A 255 4.30 -12.76 20.46
N PRO A 256 4.05 -11.53 19.96
CA PRO A 256 3.49 -11.34 18.63
C PRO A 256 4.50 -11.74 17.55
N ALA A 257 3.97 -12.09 16.38
CA ALA A 257 4.72 -12.30 15.14
C ALA A 257 4.01 -11.52 14.04
N TRP A 258 4.78 -10.69 13.32
CA TRP A 258 4.28 -9.88 12.22
C TRP A 258 4.97 -10.26 10.92
N PHE A 259 4.21 -10.29 9.85
CA PHE A 259 4.61 -10.85 8.57
C PHE A 259 4.52 -9.81 7.46
N GLY A 260 5.61 -9.70 6.69
CA GLY A 260 5.68 -8.90 5.48
C GLY A 260 6.27 -9.72 4.35
N ALA A 261 5.83 -9.45 3.12
CA ALA A 261 6.42 -10.05 1.93
C ALA A 261 6.70 -8.96 0.89
N ASN A 262 7.90 -9.00 0.30
CA ASN A 262 8.28 -8.08 -0.77
C ASN A 262 7.41 -8.35 -1.99
N ARG A 263 6.55 -7.43 -2.38
CA ARG A 263 5.55 -7.66 -3.44
C ARG A 263 5.57 -6.46 -4.41
N TYR A 264 4.86 -6.53 -5.54
CA TYR A 264 4.78 -5.41 -6.48
C TYR A 264 3.70 -4.42 -6.09
N ILE A 265 3.88 -3.11 -6.30
CA ILE A 265 2.87 -2.08 -6.01
C ILE A 265 1.61 -2.09 -6.90
N ASN A 266 1.42 -3.10 -7.75
CA ASN A 266 0.27 -3.26 -8.65
C ASN A 266 -0.83 -4.15 -8.00
N HIS A 267 -1.82 -4.60 -8.78
CA HIS A 267 -2.91 -5.45 -8.26
C HIS A 267 -2.41 -6.66 -7.46
N ARG A 268 -1.26 -7.26 -7.83
CA ARG A 268 -0.71 -8.42 -7.15
C ARG A 268 -0.33 -8.10 -5.72
N GLN A 269 0.01 -6.86 -5.34
CA GLN A 269 0.30 -6.48 -3.93
C GLN A 269 -0.78 -7.02 -2.99
N TRP A 270 -2.03 -6.90 -3.41
CA TRP A 270 -3.20 -7.03 -2.57
C TRP A 270 -3.70 -8.47 -2.45
N ASP A 271 -3.23 -9.42 -3.28
CA ASP A 271 -3.76 -10.80 -3.29
C ASP A 271 -3.70 -11.53 -1.95
N ASN A 272 -2.64 -11.28 -1.17
CA ASN A 272 -2.38 -11.90 0.13
C ASN A 272 -2.27 -10.85 1.25
N ILE A 273 -2.69 -9.61 0.99
CA ILE A 273 -2.53 -8.55 1.98
C ILE A 273 -3.30 -8.84 3.27
N ASP A 274 -4.36 -9.65 3.22
CA ASP A 274 -5.17 -10.06 4.36
C ASP A 274 -4.47 -11.08 5.28
N VAL A 275 -3.58 -11.92 4.75
CA VAL A 275 -2.79 -12.90 5.51
C VAL A 275 -1.41 -12.39 5.96
N LEU A 276 -1.03 -11.17 5.56
CA LEU A 276 0.18 -10.45 5.98
C LEU A 276 -0.19 -9.30 6.93
N ASP A 277 0.72 -8.78 7.74
CA ASP A 277 0.42 -7.69 8.69
C ASP A 277 0.62 -6.29 8.09
N PHE A 278 1.45 -6.18 7.06
CA PHE A 278 1.67 -4.93 6.32
C PHE A 278 2.06 -5.21 4.87
N GLY A 279 1.84 -4.22 4.01
CA GLY A 279 2.33 -4.25 2.64
C GLY A 279 3.81 -3.87 2.60
N MET A 280 4.59 -4.54 1.76
CA MET A 280 5.98 -4.19 1.49
C MET A 280 6.26 -4.38 0.00
N ALA A 281 7.13 -3.55 -0.57
CA ALA A 281 7.60 -3.69 -1.95
C ALA A 281 8.99 -3.12 -2.15
N GLU A 282 9.75 -3.74 -3.05
CA GLU A 282 10.87 -3.11 -3.73
C GLU A 282 10.31 -2.08 -4.73
N THR A 283 10.65 -0.81 -4.49
CA THR A 283 10.11 0.33 -5.21
C THR A 283 11.25 1.03 -5.93
N PHE A 284 11.56 0.65 -7.18
CA PHE A 284 12.58 1.33 -7.97
C PHE A 284 12.15 2.78 -8.30
N LEU A 285 12.43 3.71 -7.39
CA LEU A 285 11.83 5.06 -7.36
C LEU A 285 12.17 5.88 -8.61
N ASP A 286 13.39 5.71 -9.13
CA ASP A 286 13.84 6.32 -10.37
C ASP A 286 13.02 5.82 -11.57
N SER A 287 12.78 4.51 -11.67
CA SER A 287 11.98 3.90 -12.73
C SER A 287 10.50 4.27 -12.62
N LEU A 288 10.02 4.52 -11.40
CA LEU A 288 8.65 4.98 -11.15
C LEU A 288 8.45 6.45 -11.54
N GLY A 289 9.51 7.26 -11.63
CA GLY A 289 9.42 8.70 -11.87
C GLY A 289 9.25 9.54 -10.61
N TYR A 290 9.75 9.07 -9.48
CA TYR A 290 9.79 9.83 -8.23
C TYR A 290 10.69 11.08 -8.37
N PRO A 291 10.34 12.23 -7.75
CA PRO A 291 9.18 12.49 -6.89
C PRO A 291 7.88 12.84 -7.62
N TYR A 292 7.89 12.99 -8.94
CA TYR A 292 6.72 13.45 -9.69
C TYR A 292 5.59 12.41 -9.74
N ARG A 293 5.95 11.13 -9.66
CA ARG A 293 5.05 9.98 -9.49
C ARG A 293 5.32 9.32 -8.15
N ASN A 294 4.64 9.81 -7.11
CA ASN A 294 4.91 9.44 -5.72
C ASN A 294 4.12 8.19 -5.25
N LEU A 295 4.39 7.77 -4.01
CA LEU A 295 3.83 6.57 -3.39
C LEU A 295 2.54 6.82 -2.58
N GLU A 296 1.93 8.01 -2.63
CA GLU A 296 0.72 8.30 -1.83
C GLU A 296 -0.41 7.29 -2.06
N HIS A 297 -0.63 6.94 -3.32
CA HIS A 297 -1.66 6.00 -3.73
C HIS A 297 -1.49 4.61 -3.09
N VAL A 298 -0.26 4.11 -2.95
CA VAL A 298 -0.01 2.79 -2.36
C VAL A 298 -0.19 2.80 -0.84
N TYR A 299 0.19 3.89 -0.16
CA TYR A 299 -0.08 4.07 1.27
C TYR A 299 -1.58 4.09 1.56
N LYS A 300 -2.35 4.82 0.75
CA LYS A 300 -3.82 4.91 0.88
C LYS A 300 -4.53 3.59 0.52
N ASN A 301 -4.00 2.82 -0.42
CA ASN A 301 -4.49 1.48 -0.74
C ASN A 301 -4.37 0.54 0.46
N ALA A 302 -3.18 0.46 1.09
CA ALA A 302 -2.95 -0.43 2.23
C ALA A 302 -3.91 -0.14 3.41
N GLN A 303 -4.23 1.14 3.64
CA GLN A 303 -5.14 1.56 4.70
C GLN A 303 -6.58 1.04 4.53
N ASN A 304 -7.00 0.66 3.32
CA ASN A 304 -8.31 0.03 3.11
C ASN A 304 -8.41 -1.36 3.73
N PHE A 305 -7.28 -1.99 4.03
CA PHE A 305 -7.19 -3.26 4.72
C PHE A 305 -6.88 -3.10 6.21
N GLY A 306 -6.87 -1.86 6.72
CA GLY A 306 -6.42 -1.55 8.06
C GLY A 306 -4.90 -1.71 8.27
N LYS A 307 -4.12 -1.65 7.18
CA LYS A 307 -2.67 -1.94 7.18
C LYS A 307 -1.87 -0.74 6.70
N ARG A 308 -0.56 -0.81 6.89
CA ARG A 308 0.40 0.17 6.36
C ARG A 308 1.25 -0.43 5.26
N PHE A 309 1.98 0.43 4.56
CA PHE A 309 2.87 0.03 3.50
C PHE A 309 4.29 0.53 3.75
N TRP A 310 5.26 -0.36 3.57
CA TRP A 310 6.70 -0.10 3.64
C TRP A 310 7.31 -0.14 2.23
N SER A 311 7.85 1.01 1.82
CA SER A 311 8.71 1.13 0.65
C SER A 311 10.12 0.66 1.00
N TRP A 312 10.57 -0.45 0.40
CA TRP A 312 11.88 -1.02 0.72
C TRP A 312 13.03 -0.20 0.11
N ASN A 313 12.77 0.53 -0.97
CA ASN A 313 13.69 1.56 -1.46
C ASN A 313 13.25 2.95 -1.05
N PHE A 314 14.21 3.85 -1.04
CA PHE A 314 14.11 5.25 -0.66
C PHE A 314 15.17 6.03 -1.47
N PRO A 315 15.06 7.37 -1.59
CA PRO A 315 15.96 8.13 -2.45
C PRO A 315 17.45 7.86 -2.21
N ALA A 316 17.86 7.67 -0.96
CA ALA A 316 19.26 7.42 -0.60
C ALA A 316 19.82 6.05 -1.03
N ASN A 317 19.00 5.07 -1.42
CA ASN A 317 19.45 3.78 -1.97
C ASN A 317 19.03 3.55 -3.43
N THR A 318 18.53 4.58 -4.11
CA THR A 318 18.07 4.46 -5.49
C THR A 318 19.03 5.20 -6.40
N GLY A 319 19.66 4.46 -7.33
CA GLY A 319 20.80 4.90 -8.14
C GLY A 319 20.80 6.38 -8.53
N SER A 320 19.99 6.78 -9.52
CA SER A 320 20.06 8.17 -10.02
C SER A 320 19.67 9.23 -8.98
N LEU A 321 18.93 8.85 -7.94
CA LEU A 321 18.48 9.75 -6.88
C LEU A 321 19.52 9.96 -5.77
N ASN A 322 20.44 9.00 -5.60
CA ASN A 322 21.54 9.06 -4.63
C ASN A 322 22.89 9.38 -5.28
N GLY A 323 22.92 9.60 -6.60
CA GLY A 323 24.12 9.98 -7.36
C GLY A 323 24.99 8.82 -7.83
N SER A 324 24.55 7.58 -7.60
CA SER A 324 25.20 6.37 -8.07
C SER A 324 24.57 5.86 -9.36
N ASN A 325 25.34 5.37 -10.32
CA ASN A 325 24.77 4.57 -11.42
C ASN A 325 24.54 3.10 -11.01
N ASP A 326 24.96 2.73 -9.80
CA ASP A 326 24.77 1.42 -9.21
C ASP A 326 23.59 1.48 -8.21
N PRO A 327 22.48 0.76 -8.44
CA PRO A 327 21.36 0.68 -7.50
C PRO A 327 21.74 0.02 -6.17
N PHE A 328 22.89 -0.66 -6.09
CA PHE A 328 23.47 -1.22 -4.87
C PHE A 328 24.69 -0.41 -4.38
N GLY A 329 24.89 0.79 -4.93
CA GLY A 329 25.94 1.71 -4.53
C GLY A 329 25.78 2.17 -3.07
N PRO A 330 26.79 2.88 -2.54
CA PRO A 330 26.74 3.37 -1.15
C PRO A 330 25.50 4.23 -0.92
N LEU A 331 24.89 4.05 0.25
CA LEU A 331 23.79 4.90 0.69
C LEU A 331 24.25 6.36 0.74
N HIS A 332 23.42 7.28 0.25
CA HIS A 332 23.73 8.71 0.22
C HIS A 332 22.48 9.55 0.52
N ILE A 333 22.48 10.23 1.67
CA ILE A 333 21.30 10.97 2.13
C ILE A 333 21.24 12.35 1.48
N THR A 334 20.23 12.55 0.63
CA THR A 334 20.00 13.81 -0.12
C THR A 334 18.86 14.64 0.48
N GLU A 335 18.64 15.86 -0.02
CA GLU A 335 17.47 16.67 0.33
C GLU A 335 16.15 15.94 -0.01
N LEU A 336 16.13 15.20 -1.12
CA LEU A 336 14.98 14.40 -1.53
C LEU A 336 14.60 13.32 -0.49
N SER A 337 15.55 12.81 0.30
CA SER A 337 15.28 11.88 1.40
C SER A 337 14.41 12.50 2.50
N LYS A 338 14.49 13.82 2.73
CA LYS A 338 13.65 14.52 3.71
C LYS A 338 12.19 14.57 3.26
N ILE A 339 11.97 14.94 2.00
CA ILE A 339 10.63 14.96 1.39
C ILE A 339 10.04 13.56 1.39
N PHE A 340 10.82 12.54 1.03
CA PHE A 340 10.34 11.15 1.03
C PHE A 340 9.93 10.68 2.43
N ALA A 341 10.71 10.98 3.46
CA ALA A 341 10.36 10.66 4.84
C ALA A 341 9.08 11.40 5.29
N ALA A 342 8.99 12.71 5.04
CA ALA A 342 7.81 13.50 5.38
C ALA A 342 6.56 13.00 4.66
N ALA A 343 6.63 12.76 3.35
CA ALA A 343 5.54 12.20 2.54
C ALA A 343 5.09 10.84 3.09
N THR A 344 6.03 9.95 3.42
CA THR A 344 5.74 8.63 3.99
C THR A 344 4.96 8.74 5.29
N PHE A 345 5.43 9.53 6.26
CA PHE A 345 4.72 9.72 7.53
C PHE A 345 3.38 10.44 7.36
N SER A 346 3.34 11.45 6.49
CA SER A 346 2.12 12.24 6.24
C SER A 346 0.96 11.39 5.74
N CYS A 347 1.25 10.33 4.97
CA CYS A 347 0.31 9.37 4.44
C CYS A 347 0.06 8.17 5.36
N GLY A 348 0.77 8.07 6.49
CA GLY A 348 0.71 6.91 7.38
C GLY A 348 1.42 5.66 6.85
N GLY A 349 2.44 5.83 6.01
CA GLY A 349 3.34 4.75 5.59
C GLY A 349 4.32 4.33 6.69
N LEU A 350 5.10 3.28 6.39
CA LEU A 350 6.21 2.81 7.22
C LEU A 350 7.53 3.23 6.57
N TYR A 351 8.46 3.74 7.37
CA TYR A 351 9.69 4.34 6.86
C TYR A 351 10.91 3.46 7.11
N GLN A 352 11.87 3.46 6.19
CA GLN A 352 13.18 2.84 6.39
C GLN A 352 14.27 3.89 6.56
N ILE A 353 14.99 3.79 7.67
CA ILE A 353 16.14 4.63 7.98
C ILE A 353 17.24 4.31 6.95
N PRO A 354 17.68 5.31 6.15
CA PRO A 354 18.60 5.12 5.04
C PRO A 354 20.06 5.08 5.50
N ASN A 355 20.42 4.10 6.32
CA ASN A 355 21.82 3.88 6.72
C ASN A 355 22.08 2.39 6.94
N ASP A 356 23.35 2.00 6.90
CA ASP A 356 23.82 0.65 7.21
C ASP A 356 25.24 0.69 7.82
N TRP A 357 25.81 -0.48 8.10
CA TRP A 357 27.15 -0.56 8.69
C TRP A 357 28.26 -0.13 7.72
N VAL A 358 28.09 -0.35 6.41
CA VAL A 358 29.06 0.00 5.37
C VAL A 358 29.08 1.52 5.19
N ALA A 359 27.92 2.13 4.97
CA ALA A 359 27.67 3.57 4.94
C ALA A 359 28.24 4.27 6.18
N TYR A 360 27.93 3.75 7.37
CA TYR A 360 28.39 4.35 8.62
C TYR A 360 29.92 4.31 8.80
N HIS A 361 30.56 3.16 8.54
CA HIS A 361 31.99 2.96 8.81
C HIS A 361 32.90 3.40 7.67
N ASN A 362 32.53 3.11 6.43
CA ASN A 362 33.41 3.29 5.27
C ASN A 362 33.21 4.65 4.59
N TYR A 363 31.98 5.18 4.62
CA TYR A 363 31.64 6.44 3.94
C TYR A 363 31.36 7.59 4.92
N GLY A 364 31.20 7.28 6.21
CA GLY A 364 30.99 8.30 7.23
C GLY A 364 29.58 8.89 7.20
N GLU A 365 28.63 8.20 6.57
CA GLU A 365 27.23 8.63 6.47
C GLU A 365 26.58 8.78 7.84
N ARG A 366 25.84 9.88 8.03
CA ARG A 366 25.18 10.21 9.30
C ARG A 366 23.77 10.71 9.05
N LEU A 367 22.87 10.40 9.99
CA LEU A 367 21.46 10.80 9.92
C LEU A 367 21.22 12.25 10.32
N THR A 368 22.24 13.07 10.57
CA THR A 368 22.09 14.44 11.13
C THR A 368 21.10 15.29 10.33
N ALA A 369 21.14 15.24 9.00
CA ALA A 369 20.26 16.03 8.13
C ALA A 369 18.81 15.52 8.13
N LEU A 370 18.58 14.25 8.43
CA LEU A 370 17.27 13.60 8.41
C LEU A 370 16.64 13.46 9.81
N ALA A 371 17.46 13.47 10.86
CA ALA A 371 17.06 13.24 12.24
C ALA A 371 15.89 14.13 12.73
N PRO A 372 15.82 15.44 12.40
CA PRO A 372 14.65 16.25 12.77
C PRO A 372 13.33 15.71 12.19
N ILE A 373 13.33 15.25 10.94
CA ILE A 373 12.16 14.67 10.27
C ILE A 373 11.72 13.38 10.97
N LEU A 374 12.68 12.50 11.31
CA LEU A 374 12.39 11.21 11.94
C LEU A 374 11.91 11.35 13.39
N ARG A 375 12.41 12.36 14.12
CA ARG A 375 12.04 12.62 15.52
C ARG A 375 10.70 13.34 15.65
N PHE A 376 10.23 14.04 14.62
CA PHE A 376 8.98 14.79 14.70
C PHE A 376 7.77 13.87 14.98
N PRO A 377 7.57 12.74 14.27
CA PRO A 377 6.52 11.77 14.62
C PRO A 377 6.71 11.08 15.98
N GLU A 378 7.95 10.89 16.42
CA GLU A 378 8.24 10.35 17.75
C GLU A 378 7.84 11.32 18.87
N ALA A 379 8.07 12.61 18.67
CA ALA A 379 7.79 13.68 19.63
C ALA A 379 6.30 14.09 19.68
N HIS A 380 5.57 13.87 18.58
CA HIS A 380 4.17 14.26 18.42
C HIS A 380 3.25 13.07 18.08
N PRO A 381 3.24 11.99 18.89
CA PRO A 381 2.42 10.81 18.63
C PRO A 381 0.94 11.11 18.42
N GLU A 382 0.43 12.18 19.04
CA GLU A 382 -0.94 12.64 18.95
C GLU A 382 -1.35 13.09 17.54
N LEU A 383 -0.39 13.41 16.67
CA LEU A 383 -0.65 13.86 15.30
C LEU A 383 -0.61 12.72 14.28
N PHE A 384 -0.22 11.51 14.68
CA PHE A 384 -0.09 10.35 13.79
C PHE A 384 -1.05 9.23 14.22
N ASN A 385 -1.24 8.22 13.37
CA ASN A 385 -2.23 7.14 13.58
C ASN A 385 -3.69 7.60 13.65
N LEU A 386 -4.01 8.71 12.97
CA LEU A 386 -5.34 9.30 12.97
C LEU A 386 -6.27 8.67 11.93
N THR A 387 -7.57 8.87 12.13
CA THR A 387 -8.58 8.40 11.18
C THR A 387 -8.52 9.28 9.94
N ARG A 388 -8.56 8.67 8.74
CA ARG A 388 -8.62 9.44 7.49
C ARG A 388 -9.93 10.24 7.40
N ALA A 389 -9.83 11.45 6.90
CA ALA A 389 -10.96 12.36 6.79
C ALA A 389 -10.98 13.06 5.42
N GLY A 390 -10.88 12.31 4.32
CA GLY A 390 -11.01 12.86 2.97
C GLY A 390 -12.34 13.61 2.77
N GLU A 391 -12.31 14.69 1.99
CA GLU A 391 -13.51 15.36 1.49
C GLU A 391 -14.18 14.51 0.41
N VAL A 392 -13.35 13.96 -0.49
CA VAL A 392 -13.75 13.09 -1.58
C VAL A 392 -13.09 11.71 -1.45
N ALA A 393 -13.61 10.73 -2.17
CA ALA A 393 -13.02 9.40 -2.25
C ALA A 393 -12.73 9.02 -3.70
N VAL A 394 -11.56 8.44 -3.96
CA VAL A 394 -11.18 7.87 -5.26
C VAL A 394 -11.32 6.35 -5.19
N VAL A 395 -11.98 5.75 -6.18
CA VAL A 395 -12.13 4.30 -6.24
C VAL A 395 -10.92 3.65 -6.89
N TYR A 396 -10.26 2.75 -6.15
CA TYR A 396 -9.30 1.81 -6.71
C TYR A 396 -10.05 0.59 -7.29
N ASN A 397 -9.97 0.36 -8.60
CA ASN A 397 -10.68 -0.70 -9.31
C ASN A 397 -9.73 -1.86 -9.61
N GLU A 398 -9.62 -2.81 -8.67
CA GLU A 398 -8.64 -3.91 -8.74
C GLU A 398 -8.84 -4.79 -9.99
N ALA A 399 -10.09 -5.04 -10.40
CA ALA A 399 -10.36 -5.85 -11.58
C ALA A 399 -9.84 -5.21 -12.88
N TYR A 400 -9.93 -3.88 -13.01
CA TYR A 400 -9.41 -3.21 -14.19
C TYR A 400 -7.88 -3.03 -14.14
N GLU A 401 -7.30 -2.80 -12.95
CA GLU A 401 -5.84 -2.86 -12.77
C GLU A 401 -5.28 -4.23 -13.19
N GLU A 402 -5.96 -5.33 -12.86
CA GLU A 402 -5.53 -6.68 -13.29
C GLU A 402 -5.66 -6.87 -14.81
N ALA A 403 -6.80 -6.50 -15.40
CA ALA A 403 -7.09 -6.78 -16.80
C ALA A 403 -6.34 -5.87 -17.78
N ASP A 404 -6.17 -4.59 -17.44
CA ASP A 404 -5.53 -3.57 -18.28
C ASP A 404 -4.87 -2.49 -17.42
N PRO A 405 -3.70 -2.80 -16.83
CA PRO A 405 -2.95 -1.84 -16.01
C PRO A 405 -2.63 -0.56 -16.81
N GLY A 406 -2.28 -0.68 -18.09
CA GLY A 406 -1.97 0.46 -18.95
C GLY A 406 -3.15 1.42 -19.14
N GLY A 407 -4.37 0.91 -19.19
CA GLY A 407 -5.60 1.70 -19.28
C GLY A 407 -6.04 2.32 -17.96
N TYR A 408 -5.67 1.73 -16.81
CA TYR A 408 -6.17 2.11 -15.48
C TYR A 408 -5.16 2.86 -14.60
N THR A 409 -3.96 2.30 -14.41
CA THR A 409 -2.99 2.72 -13.36
C THR A 409 -2.67 4.22 -13.45
N ASN A 410 -2.40 4.72 -14.65
CA ASN A 410 -2.07 6.13 -14.87
C ASN A 410 -3.25 7.05 -14.52
N GLY A 411 -4.47 6.63 -14.87
CA GLY A 411 -5.71 7.32 -14.50
C GLY A 411 -5.84 7.49 -12.99
N TYR A 412 -5.66 6.38 -12.27
CA TYR A 412 -5.74 6.33 -10.82
C TYR A 412 -4.65 7.16 -10.13
N ARG A 413 -3.38 7.01 -10.53
CA ARG A 413 -2.26 7.75 -9.94
C ARG A 413 -2.37 9.25 -10.18
N GLY A 414 -2.69 9.64 -11.41
CA GLY A 414 -2.75 11.04 -11.78
C GLY A 414 -3.92 11.79 -11.13
N ILE A 415 -5.07 11.15 -10.90
CA ILE A 415 -6.15 11.80 -10.15
C ILE A 415 -5.80 11.99 -8.67
N ILE A 416 -5.11 11.03 -8.04
CA ILE A 416 -4.63 11.19 -6.66
C ILE A 416 -3.68 12.39 -6.57
N LYS A 417 -2.73 12.50 -7.51
CA LYS A 417 -1.81 13.63 -7.58
C LYS A 417 -2.54 14.96 -7.84
N LEU A 418 -3.47 14.99 -8.80
CA LEU A 418 -4.25 16.19 -9.12
C LEU A 418 -4.97 16.70 -7.87
N LEU A 419 -5.64 15.81 -7.13
CA LEU A 419 -6.37 16.16 -5.91
C LEU A 419 -5.46 16.74 -4.83
N ALA A 420 -4.23 16.22 -4.68
CA ALA A 420 -3.22 16.79 -3.80
C ALA A 420 -2.84 18.22 -4.23
N GLU A 421 -2.59 18.44 -5.52
CA GLU A 421 -2.16 19.75 -6.07
C GLU A 421 -3.27 20.82 -6.11
N VAL A 422 -4.55 20.42 -6.13
CA VAL A 422 -5.69 21.33 -5.97
C VAL A 422 -6.18 21.41 -4.51
N HIS A 423 -5.41 20.85 -3.58
CA HIS A 423 -5.67 20.87 -2.13
C HIS A 423 -7.06 20.34 -1.74
N ARG A 424 -7.52 19.28 -2.42
CA ARG A 424 -8.79 18.61 -2.11
C ARG A 424 -8.48 17.29 -1.40
N PRO A 425 -8.60 17.21 -0.06
CA PRO A 425 -8.26 16.01 0.69
C PRO A 425 -9.05 14.80 0.19
N ALA A 426 -8.35 13.71 -0.10
CA ALA A 426 -8.96 12.54 -0.71
C ALA A 426 -8.59 11.24 0.00
N ASP A 427 -9.59 10.41 0.24
CA ASP A 427 -9.42 9.02 0.64
C ASP A 427 -9.43 8.10 -0.58
N VAL A 428 -9.04 6.85 -0.38
CA VAL A 428 -9.20 5.78 -1.37
C VAL A 428 -10.22 4.78 -0.85
N LEU A 429 -11.11 4.33 -1.74
CA LEU A 429 -12.01 3.21 -1.52
C LEU A 429 -11.64 2.06 -2.45
N PHE A 430 -11.33 0.90 -1.87
CA PHE A 430 -10.79 -0.23 -2.63
C PHE A 430 -11.89 -1.18 -3.10
N ALA A 431 -12.25 -1.13 -4.40
CA ALA A 431 -13.17 -2.07 -5.04
C ALA A 431 -12.43 -3.35 -5.41
N GLY A 432 -12.59 -4.36 -4.56
CA GLY A 432 -11.94 -5.66 -4.67
C GLY A 432 -12.52 -6.52 -5.79
N HIS A 433 -11.65 -7.31 -6.42
CA HIS A 433 -12.01 -8.32 -7.40
C HIS A 433 -12.56 -9.57 -6.67
N PRO A 434 -13.73 -10.11 -7.03
CA PRO A 434 -14.37 -11.20 -6.28
C PRO A 434 -13.60 -12.53 -6.32
N GLY A 435 -12.78 -12.75 -7.34
CA GLY A 435 -11.83 -13.86 -7.42
C GLY A 435 -10.58 -13.74 -6.53
N ARG A 436 -10.47 -12.74 -5.65
CA ARG A 436 -9.29 -12.47 -4.79
C ARG A 436 -9.65 -12.53 -3.32
N ARG A 437 -8.68 -12.87 -2.46
CA ARG A 437 -8.81 -12.89 -0.98
C ARG A 437 -10.12 -13.52 -0.49
N ASP A 438 -10.46 -14.68 -1.04
CA ASP A 438 -11.69 -15.42 -0.75
C ASP A 438 -12.98 -14.59 -0.90
N GLY A 439 -13.00 -13.64 -1.85
CA GLY A 439 -14.13 -12.76 -2.15
C GLY A 439 -14.18 -11.48 -1.32
N THR A 440 -13.15 -11.17 -0.54
CA THR A 440 -13.13 -9.98 0.31
C THR A 440 -13.04 -8.69 -0.53
N ASP A 441 -14.07 -7.85 -0.39
CA ASP A 441 -14.17 -6.54 -1.04
C ASP A 441 -14.33 -5.41 0.01
N PRO A 442 -13.25 -4.63 0.30
CA PRO A 442 -13.33 -3.49 1.22
C PRO A 442 -14.37 -2.44 0.80
N PHE A 443 -14.67 -2.31 -0.50
CA PHE A 443 -15.68 -1.37 -0.99
C PHE A 443 -17.08 -1.76 -0.52
N ALA A 444 -17.36 -3.04 -0.30
CA ALA A 444 -18.69 -3.52 0.10
C ALA A 444 -19.13 -2.91 1.44
N THR A 445 -18.21 -2.68 2.38
CA THR A 445 -18.51 -2.13 3.73
C THR A 445 -18.25 -0.63 3.86
N ALA A 446 -17.60 0.01 2.88
CA ALA A 446 -17.33 1.45 2.91
C ALA A 446 -18.61 2.31 3.02
N ASP A 447 -18.62 3.32 3.89
CA ASP A 447 -19.73 4.27 3.95
C ASP A 447 -19.49 5.43 2.97
N LEU A 448 -20.18 5.38 1.82
CA LEU A 448 -20.05 6.42 0.79
C LEU A 448 -20.64 7.77 1.25
N SER A 449 -21.57 7.78 2.21
CA SER A 449 -22.26 9.00 2.65
C SER A 449 -21.35 9.98 3.41
N ARG A 450 -20.18 9.51 3.84
CA ARG A 450 -19.14 10.35 4.46
C ARG A 450 -18.43 11.27 3.47
N TYR A 451 -18.51 10.97 2.18
CA TYR A 451 -17.80 11.69 1.14
C TYR A 451 -18.73 12.63 0.38
N ALA A 452 -18.23 13.83 0.12
CA ALA A 452 -18.96 14.81 -0.67
C ALA A 452 -19.01 14.43 -2.16
N ALA A 453 -18.02 13.68 -2.64
CA ALA A 453 -18.06 13.03 -3.94
C ALA A 453 -17.28 11.70 -3.97
N ILE A 454 -17.70 10.80 -4.86
CA ILE A 454 -16.99 9.57 -5.24
C ILE A 454 -16.43 9.72 -6.66
N ILE A 455 -15.13 9.51 -6.83
CA ILE A 455 -14.40 9.67 -8.09
C ILE A 455 -14.06 8.30 -8.65
N LEU A 456 -14.38 8.09 -9.93
CA LEU A 456 -14.21 6.86 -10.68
C LEU A 456 -13.19 7.09 -11.81
N PRO A 457 -11.88 6.88 -11.56
CA PRO A 457 -10.83 7.11 -12.55
C PRO A 457 -10.85 5.97 -13.59
N ARG A 458 -11.66 6.12 -14.63
CA ARG A 458 -11.87 5.11 -15.66
C ARG A 458 -12.16 3.71 -15.09
N ALA A 459 -12.96 3.65 -14.03
CA ALA A 459 -13.29 2.40 -13.32
C ALA A 459 -14.31 1.58 -14.13
N ARG A 460 -13.84 0.90 -15.19
CA ARG A 460 -14.69 0.21 -16.17
C ARG A 460 -15.24 -1.12 -15.67
N MET A 461 -14.44 -1.89 -14.93
CA MET A 461 -14.74 -3.28 -14.57
C MET A 461 -15.22 -3.38 -13.13
N LEU A 462 -16.52 -3.21 -12.90
CA LEU A 462 -17.13 -3.25 -11.57
C LEU A 462 -18.16 -4.37 -11.47
N THR A 463 -18.32 -4.96 -10.30
CA THR A 463 -19.41 -5.93 -10.06
C THR A 463 -20.77 -5.22 -10.00
N ASP A 464 -21.86 -5.93 -10.24
CA ASP A 464 -23.22 -5.35 -10.14
C ASP A 464 -23.52 -4.83 -8.72
N ALA A 465 -22.94 -5.44 -7.68
CA ALA A 465 -23.08 -4.98 -6.31
C ALA A 465 -22.34 -3.64 -6.06
N GLN A 466 -21.14 -3.50 -6.62
CA GLN A 466 -20.37 -2.24 -6.55
C GLN A 466 -21.10 -1.11 -7.30
N VAL A 467 -21.63 -1.40 -8.49
CA VAL A 467 -22.44 -0.44 -9.28
C VAL A 467 -23.70 -0.03 -8.52
N SER A 468 -24.47 -0.99 -8.00
CA SER A 468 -25.71 -0.73 -7.24
C SER A 468 -25.47 0.15 -6.02
N LYS A 469 -24.31 -0.01 -5.37
CA LYS A 469 -23.91 0.82 -4.22
C LYS A 469 -23.63 2.26 -4.62
N ILE A 470 -22.93 2.48 -5.73
CA ILE A 470 -22.67 3.81 -6.28
C ILE A 470 -23.98 4.49 -6.71
N GLU A 471 -24.87 3.77 -7.39
CA GLU A 471 -26.19 4.28 -7.77
C GLU A 471 -27.04 4.64 -6.55
N THR A 472 -26.97 3.85 -5.47
CA THR A 472 -27.67 4.16 -4.21
C THR A 472 -27.16 5.46 -3.60
N TYR A 473 -25.84 5.65 -3.54
CA TYR A 473 -25.22 6.89 -3.07
C TYR A 473 -25.66 8.10 -3.91
N LEU A 474 -25.63 7.96 -5.24
CA LEU A 474 -26.06 9.00 -6.17
C LEU A 474 -27.55 9.36 -5.99
N ASN A 475 -28.43 8.35 -5.91
CA ASN A 475 -29.86 8.58 -5.70
C ASN A 475 -30.18 9.27 -4.37
N ASN A 476 -29.34 9.07 -3.35
CA ASN A 476 -29.45 9.68 -2.03
C ASN A 476 -28.85 11.10 -1.94
N GLY A 477 -28.44 11.69 -3.07
CA GLY A 477 -27.93 13.07 -3.11
C GLY A 477 -26.41 13.19 -3.25
N GLY A 478 -25.70 12.07 -3.37
CA GLY A 478 -24.27 12.05 -3.58
C GLY A 478 -23.82 12.63 -4.93
N VAL A 479 -22.54 12.93 -5.05
CA VAL A 479 -21.91 13.37 -6.30
C VAL A 479 -20.97 12.29 -6.82
N VAL A 480 -21.15 11.84 -8.06
CA VAL A 480 -20.24 10.88 -8.70
C VAL A 480 -19.49 11.57 -9.83
N ILE A 481 -18.16 11.46 -9.83
CA ILE A 481 -17.29 12.07 -10.83
C ILE A 481 -16.60 10.96 -11.62
N GLY A 482 -16.82 10.88 -12.92
CA GLY A 482 -16.21 9.86 -13.78
C GLY A 482 -15.21 10.46 -14.75
N LEU A 483 -14.06 9.80 -14.91
CA LEU A 483 -13.01 10.18 -15.86
C LEU A 483 -12.91 9.13 -16.97
N GLY A 484 -13.38 9.46 -18.16
CA GLY A 484 -13.51 8.52 -19.27
C GLY A 484 -14.71 7.57 -19.12
N GLN A 485 -14.59 6.36 -19.67
CA GLN A 485 -15.61 5.31 -19.52
C GLN A 485 -15.59 4.71 -18.11
N VAL A 486 -16.77 4.40 -17.58
CA VAL A 486 -16.97 3.92 -16.20
C VAL A 486 -18.09 2.88 -16.21
N ALA A 487 -17.90 1.79 -15.44
CA ALA A 487 -18.90 0.76 -15.14
C ALA A 487 -19.55 0.03 -16.34
N ASP A 488 -18.97 0.14 -17.54
CA ASP A 488 -19.49 -0.48 -18.77
C ASP A 488 -19.18 -1.99 -18.86
N LEU A 489 -18.27 -2.50 -18.02
CA LEU A 489 -17.88 -3.90 -17.96
C LEU A 489 -18.15 -4.50 -16.58
N ASP A 490 -18.42 -5.80 -16.53
CA ASP A 490 -18.35 -6.55 -15.27
C ASP A 490 -16.89 -6.82 -14.84
N GLU A 491 -16.71 -7.44 -13.67
CA GLU A 491 -15.39 -7.77 -13.13
C GLU A 491 -14.58 -8.73 -14.02
N ASN A 492 -15.23 -9.44 -14.95
CA ASN A 492 -14.60 -10.38 -15.88
C ASN A 492 -14.39 -9.75 -17.27
N GLY A 493 -14.74 -8.48 -17.45
CA GLY A 493 -14.56 -7.73 -18.68
C GLY A 493 -15.68 -7.92 -19.71
N ALA A 494 -16.80 -8.56 -19.33
CA ALA A 494 -17.94 -8.67 -20.22
C ALA A 494 -18.75 -7.37 -20.24
N ASP A 495 -19.18 -6.96 -21.44
CA ASP A 495 -19.98 -5.74 -21.64
C ASP A 495 -21.34 -5.83 -20.92
N ARG A 496 -21.63 -4.82 -20.11
CA ARG A 496 -22.87 -4.68 -19.33
C ARG A 496 -23.67 -3.43 -19.69
N SER A 497 -23.29 -2.69 -20.71
CA SER A 497 -23.91 -1.42 -21.09
C SER A 497 -25.40 -1.55 -21.42
N ALA A 498 -25.86 -2.72 -21.89
CA ALA A 498 -27.28 -2.97 -22.14
C ALA A 498 -28.11 -3.28 -20.88
N ALA A 499 -27.44 -3.61 -19.76
CA ALA A 499 -28.07 -4.04 -18.51
C ALA A 499 -27.88 -3.03 -17.36
N ARG A 500 -26.96 -2.08 -17.51
CA ARG A 500 -26.67 -1.01 -16.54
C ARG A 500 -27.13 0.33 -17.10
N THR A 501 -27.31 1.29 -16.19
CA THR A 501 -27.67 2.67 -16.52
C THR A 501 -26.67 3.69 -15.97
N LEU A 502 -25.77 3.27 -15.09
CA LEU A 502 -24.76 4.16 -14.52
C LEU A 502 -23.76 4.63 -15.59
N ASP A 503 -23.37 3.74 -16.50
CA ASP A 503 -22.39 4.00 -17.56
C ASP A 503 -22.91 4.99 -18.62
N ASP A 504 -24.23 5.09 -18.82
CA ASP A 504 -24.90 6.02 -19.74
C ASP A 504 -24.54 7.50 -19.49
N TYR A 505 -24.12 7.83 -18.27
CA TYR A 505 -23.76 9.21 -17.88
C TYR A 505 -22.31 9.58 -18.21
N PHE A 506 -21.48 8.63 -18.64
CA PHE A 506 -20.04 8.81 -18.83
C PHE A 506 -19.63 8.68 -20.31
N GLY A 507 -18.41 9.13 -20.65
CA GLY A 507 -17.88 9.13 -22.02
C GLY A 507 -18.08 10.44 -22.81
N SER A 508 -18.71 11.45 -22.21
CA SER A 508 -18.75 12.82 -22.73
C SER A 508 -18.65 13.83 -21.60
N ASP A 509 -18.16 15.05 -21.88
CA ASP A 509 -18.11 16.12 -20.88
C ASP A 509 -19.53 16.57 -20.56
N ALA A 510 -19.99 16.30 -19.34
CA ALA A 510 -21.36 16.59 -18.95
C ALA A 510 -21.54 16.72 -17.43
N THR A 511 -22.54 17.49 -17.02
CA THR A 511 -23.08 17.46 -15.65
C THR A 511 -24.55 17.07 -15.74
N ALA A 512 -24.95 16.02 -15.02
CA ALA A 512 -26.33 15.52 -15.03
C ALA A 512 -26.89 15.41 -13.60
N THR A 513 -28.21 15.52 -13.47
CA THR A 513 -28.92 15.15 -12.24
C THR A 513 -29.45 13.74 -12.36
N VAL A 514 -29.16 12.91 -11.35
CA VAL A 514 -29.59 11.52 -11.28
C VAL A 514 -30.17 11.29 -9.89
N GLY A 515 -31.47 10.96 -9.81
CA GLY A 515 -32.19 10.98 -8.55
C GLY A 515 -32.09 12.35 -7.86
N SER A 516 -31.63 12.36 -6.60
CA SER A 516 -31.36 13.59 -5.84
C SER A 516 -29.93 14.10 -5.98
N GLY A 517 -29.04 13.35 -6.64
CA GLY A 517 -27.61 13.62 -6.73
C GLY A 517 -27.17 14.21 -8.07
N LYS A 518 -25.85 14.20 -8.28
CA LYS A 518 -25.20 14.77 -9.47
C LYS A 518 -24.14 13.83 -10.03
N VAL A 519 -24.07 13.73 -11.34
CA VAL A 519 -22.93 13.17 -12.06
C VAL A 519 -22.14 14.30 -12.71
N ILE A 520 -20.81 14.24 -12.62
CA ILE A 520 -19.87 15.06 -13.38
C ILE A 520 -19.02 14.10 -14.21
N ALA A 521 -19.13 14.16 -15.53
CA ALA A 521 -18.41 13.29 -16.43
C ALA A 521 -17.37 14.11 -17.21
N PHE A 522 -16.17 13.57 -17.28
CA PHE A 522 -15.14 14.00 -18.21
C PHE A 522 -15.01 12.94 -19.32
N ALA A 523 -15.09 13.36 -20.58
CA ALA A 523 -14.88 12.48 -21.72
C ALA A 523 -13.46 11.90 -21.72
N ALA A 524 -12.49 12.74 -21.37
CA ALA A 524 -11.09 12.36 -21.24
C ALA A 524 -10.83 11.62 -19.93
N ASN A 525 -9.84 10.72 -19.95
CA ASN A 525 -9.25 10.22 -18.71
C ASN A 525 -8.28 11.26 -18.16
N LEU A 526 -8.82 12.34 -17.56
CA LEU A 526 -8.05 13.48 -17.07
C LEU A 526 -6.92 13.04 -16.12
N GLY A 527 -7.14 12.00 -15.32
CA GLY A 527 -6.10 11.43 -14.45
C GLY A 527 -4.92 10.87 -15.25
N ALA A 528 -5.15 10.16 -16.34
CA ALA A 528 -4.07 9.59 -17.15
C ALA A 528 -3.30 10.68 -17.89
N ASP A 529 -3.99 11.71 -18.36
CA ASP A 529 -3.35 12.90 -18.93
C ASP A 529 -2.47 13.60 -17.89
N TYR A 530 -2.94 13.66 -16.64
CA TYR A 530 -2.19 14.25 -15.54
C TYR A 530 -0.93 13.46 -15.19
N ASP A 531 -1.02 12.14 -15.02
CA ASP A 531 0.13 11.27 -14.71
C ASP A 531 1.16 11.25 -15.85
N THR A 532 0.70 11.27 -17.11
CA THR A 532 1.57 11.33 -18.28
C THR A 532 2.32 12.65 -18.35
N ASN A 533 1.68 13.75 -17.95
CA ASN A 533 2.30 15.07 -17.94
C ASN A 533 3.01 15.41 -16.63
N ALA A 534 3.02 14.52 -15.63
CA ALA A 534 3.64 14.77 -14.33
C ALA A 534 5.14 15.06 -14.46
N ALA A 535 5.83 14.33 -15.34
CA ALA A 535 7.22 14.56 -15.72
C ALA A 535 7.57 13.83 -17.02
N THR A 536 8.67 14.23 -17.65
CA THR A 536 9.25 13.56 -18.80
C THR A 536 10.54 12.85 -18.39
N ALA A 537 10.73 11.60 -18.84
CA ALA A 537 11.97 10.88 -18.63
C ALA A 537 13.10 11.48 -19.47
N ASN A 538 14.24 11.76 -18.85
CA ASN A 538 15.47 12.26 -19.44
C ASN A 538 16.64 11.36 -19.01
N GLY A 539 16.82 10.25 -19.73
CA GLY A 539 17.73 9.18 -19.30
C GLY A 539 17.22 8.50 -18.03
N SER A 540 18.05 8.41 -17.00
CA SER A 540 17.70 7.85 -15.68
C SER A 540 17.08 8.88 -14.71
N LEU A 541 16.90 10.12 -15.15
CA LEU A 541 16.29 11.20 -14.37
C LEU A 541 14.96 11.62 -14.98
N TRP A 542 14.17 12.36 -14.20
CA TRP A 542 12.88 12.90 -14.61
C TRP A 542 12.88 14.42 -14.45
N GLU A 543 12.25 15.11 -15.40
CA GLU A 543 12.16 16.57 -15.37
C GLU A 543 10.74 17.06 -15.68
N VAL A 544 10.37 18.19 -15.08
CA VAL A 544 9.16 18.93 -15.44
C VAL A 544 9.52 19.97 -16.48
N THR A 545 9.13 19.72 -17.72
CA THR A 545 9.30 20.69 -18.81
C THR A 545 8.24 21.80 -18.74
N SER A 546 8.45 22.91 -19.45
CA SER A 546 7.41 23.95 -19.56
C SER A 546 6.11 23.43 -20.19
N SER A 547 6.19 22.42 -21.06
CA SER A 547 5.02 21.75 -21.64
C SER A 547 4.27 20.96 -20.57
N ASN A 548 4.99 20.21 -19.73
CA ASN A 548 4.41 19.50 -18.59
C ASN A 548 3.67 20.47 -17.67
N ALA A 549 4.35 21.55 -17.24
CA ALA A 549 3.76 22.55 -16.36
C ALA A 549 2.49 23.20 -16.94
N THR A 550 2.47 23.50 -18.24
CA THR A 550 1.30 24.05 -18.93
C THR A 550 0.14 23.05 -18.97
N ALA A 551 0.42 21.79 -19.28
CA ALA A 551 -0.60 20.73 -19.35
C ALA A 551 -1.20 20.44 -17.97
N LEU A 552 -0.37 20.38 -16.93
CA LEU A 552 -0.82 20.19 -15.55
C LEU A 552 -1.69 21.36 -15.08
N GLN A 553 -1.33 22.61 -15.41
CA GLN A 553 -2.18 23.77 -15.10
C GLN A 553 -3.52 23.69 -15.82
N ALA A 554 -3.53 23.39 -17.12
CA ALA A 554 -4.78 23.25 -17.88
C ALA A 554 -5.68 22.14 -17.32
N ALA A 555 -5.11 21.04 -16.85
CA ALA A 555 -5.86 19.95 -16.23
C ALA A 555 -6.47 20.37 -14.88
N ARG A 556 -5.73 21.11 -14.03
CA ARG A 556 -6.25 21.70 -12.79
C ARG A 556 -7.38 22.69 -13.07
N ASP A 557 -7.20 23.58 -14.05
CA ASP A 557 -8.23 24.56 -14.44
C ASP A 557 -9.50 23.86 -14.96
N SER A 558 -9.35 22.82 -15.78
CA SER A 558 -10.46 21.99 -16.26
C SER A 558 -11.22 21.31 -15.13
N TRP A 559 -10.48 20.72 -14.18
CA TRP A 559 -11.07 20.12 -12.97
C TRP A 559 -11.87 21.13 -12.17
N THR A 560 -11.25 22.25 -11.76
CA THR A 560 -11.87 23.29 -10.95
C THR A 560 -13.11 23.87 -11.65
N ALA A 561 -13.04 24.12 -12.96
CA ALA A 561 -14.16 24.67 -13.72
C ALA A 561 -15.39 23.74 -13.77
N ALA A 562 -15.19 22.42 -13.78
CA ALA A 562 -16.27 21.44 -13.82
C ALA A 562 -16.78 21.06 -12.42
N VAL A 563 -15.89 20.93 -11.44
CA VAL A 563 -16.21 20.37 -10.12
C VAL A 563 -16.67 21.43 -9.13
N ASP A 564 -15.96 22.55 -9.00
CA ASP A 564 -16.22 23.56 -7.95
C ASP A 564 -17.63 24.19 -8.02
N PRO A 565 -18.25 24.41 -9.21
CA PRO A 565 -19.63 24.89 -9.28
C PRO A 565 -20.67 23.91 -8.73
N VAL A 566 -20.35 22.62 -8.64
CA VAL A 566 -21.22 21.57 -8.12
C VAL A 566 -20.86 21.22 -6.68
N LEU A 567 -19.56 21.18 -6.37
CA LEU A 567 -19.00 20.84 -5.08
C LEU A 567 -17.92 21.85 -4.68
N ALA A 568 -18.32 22.83 -3.87
CA ALA A 568 -17.41 23.81 -3.30
C ALA A 568 -16.31 23.09 -2.48
N PRO A 569 -15.04 23.53 -2.58
CA PRO A 569 -13.94 22.88 -1.87
C PRO A 569 -14.01 23.14 -0.35
N ALA A 570 -13.75 22.11 0.44
CA ALA A 570 -13.69 22.21 1.90
C ALA A 570 -12.45 22.99 2.37
N VAL A 571 -11.44 23.11 1.51
CA VAL A 571 -10.22 23.90 1.73
C VAL A 571 -10.07 24.91 0.60
N ASP A 572 -10.03 26.19 0.93
CA ASP A 572 -9.68 27.27 0.00
C ASP A 572 -8.33 27.86 0.45
N THR A 573 -7.34 27.92 -0.44
CA THR A 573 -5.98 28.29 -0.06
C THR A 573 -5.17 28.92 -1.19
N THR A 574 -4.18 29.72 -0.78
CA THR A 574 -3.12 30.24 -1.66
C THR A 574 -1.83 29.41 -1.60
N LEU A 575 -1.85 28.22 -1.01
CA LEU A 575 -0.71 27.30 -1.05
C LEU A 575 -0.36 26.97 -2.52
N PRO A 576 0.93 26.87 -2.87
CA PRO A 576 1.32 26.42 -4.20
C PRO A 576 0.97 24.94 -4.39
N ALA A 577 0.72 24.54 -5.63
CA ALA A 577 0.41 23.14 -6.00
C ALA A 577 1.50 22.14 -5.58
N THR A 578 2.72 22.61 -5.29
CA THR A 578 3.82 21.78 -4.77
C THR A 578 3.63 21.37 -3.31
N VAL A 579 2.69 21.97 -2.57
CA VAL A 579 2.37 21.55 -1.20
C VAL A 579 1.23 20.55 -1.23
N HIS A 580 1.53 19.30 -0.90
CA HIS A 580 0.53 18.26 -0.81
C HIS A 580 -0.12 18.28 0.58
N MET A 581 -1.45 18.11 0.63
CA MET A 581 -2.25 18.19 1.86
C MET A 581 -3.03 16.89 2.10
N HIS A 582 -2.96 16.38 3.33
CA HIS A 582 -3.75 15.24 3.80
C HIS A 582 -4.51 15.61 5.07
N ARG A 583 -5.81 15.30 5.11
CA ARG A 583 -6.68 15.60 6.25
C ARG A 583 -7.02 14.33 7.03
N TYR A 584 -6.86 14.43 8.34
CA TYR A 584 -7.17 13.40 9.32
C TYR A 584 -8.09 13.96 10.40
N GLU A 585 -8.73 13.07 11.14
CA GLU A 585 -9.64 13.38 12.24
C GLU A 585 -9.18 12.65 13.53
N MET A 586 -9.14 13.42 14.61
CA MET A 586 -8.92 12.94 15.97
C MET A 586 -10.22 12.41 16.58
N THR A 587 -10.12 11.63 17.66
CA THR A 587 -11.29 11.03 18.33
C THR A 587 -12.25 12.05 18.94
N ASP A 588 -11.80 13.29 19.18
CA ASP A 588 -12.63 14.40 19.66
C ASP A 588 -13.27 15.23 18.53
N GLY A 589 -13.05 14.84 17.26
CA GLY A 589 -13.53 15.54 16.08
C GLY A 589 -12.60 16.65 15.57
N SER A 590 -11.45 16.88 16.20
CA SER A 590 -10.46 17.85 15.69
C SER A 590 -9.90 17.38 14.35
N HIS A 591 -9.72 18.31 13.40
CA HIS A 591 -9.06 18.03 12.14
C HIS A 591 -7.55 18.29 12.24
N VAL A 592 -6.75 17.37 11.70
CA VAL A 592 -5.30 17.51 11.54
C VAL A 592 -4.97 17.51 10.05
N TYR A 593 -4.19 18.49 9.62
CA TYR A 593 -3.75 18.64 8.24
C TYR A 593 -2.24 18.40 8.18
N HIS A 594 -1.82 17.32 7.52
CA HIS A 594 -0.42 17.12 7.19
C HIS A 594 -0.13 17.82 5.87
N LEU A 595 0.90 18.67 5.87
CA LEU A 595 1.38 19.40 4.70
C LEU A 595 2.81 18.94 4.41
N VAL A 596 3.10 18.62 3.16
CA VAL A 596 4.45 18.27 2.72
C VAL A 596 4.80 19.10 1.51
N ASN A 597 5.91 19.83 1.59
CA ASN A 597 6.39 20.64 0.47
C ASN A 597 7.26 19.81 -0.47
N HIS A 598 6.80 19.68 -1.72
CA HIS A 598 7.51 18.99 -2.80
C HIS A 598 8.25 19.96 -3.74
N ASP A 599 8.37 21.25 -3.40
CA ASP A 599 9.13 22.23 -4.21
C ASP A 599 10.64 22.01 -4.04
N ILE A 600 11.21 21.18 -4.91
CA ILE A 600 12.63 20.81 -4.90
C ILE A 600 13.24 20.96 -6.28
N THR A 601 14.42 21.55 -6.35
CA THR A 601 15.26 21.52 -7.54
C THR A 601 16.04 20.20 -7.57
N LEU A 602 15.94 19.46 -8.67
CA LEU A 602 16.66 18.20 -8.91
C LEU A 602 17.75 18.37 -9.98
N PRO A 603 18.93 18.91 -9.63
CA PRO A 603 20.07 18.96 -10.52
C PRO A 603 20.67 17.57 -10.74
N ALA A 604 21.56 17.44 -11.74
CA ALA A 604 22.27 16.19 -12.03
C ALA A 604 23.18 15.74 -10.87
N ASP A 605 23.70 16.69 -10.08
CA ASP A 605 24.47 16.41 -8.87
C ASP A 605 23.52 16.46 -7.65
N PRO A 606 23.19 15.33 -7.03
CA PRO A 606 22.23 15.28 -5.92
C PRO A 606 22.67 16.08 -4.68
N ASP A 607 23.96 16.38 -4.52
CA ASP A 607 24.46 17.21 -3.41
C ASP A 607 24.08 18.69 -3.54
N THR A 608 23.60 19.09 -4.71
CA THR A 608 23.19 20.47 -5.01
C THR A 608 21.67 20.63 -5.07
N GLN A 609 20.92 19.62 -4.63
CA GLN A 609 19.47 19.73 -4.46
C GLN A 609 19.12 20.84 -3.47
N VAL A 610 18.03 21.55 -3.72
CA VAL A 610 17.54 22.62 -2.84
C VAL A 610 16.02 22.53 -2.75
N ILE A 611 15.52 22.41 -1.53
CA ILE A 611 14.10 22.54 -1.22
C ILE A 611 13.78 24.02 -1.07
N GLN A 612 12.86 24.53 -1.88
CA GLN A 612 12.43 25.92 -1.80
C GLN A 612 11.31 26.03 -0.77
N PRO A 613 11.42 26.90 0.26
CA PRO A 613 10.37 27.03 1.25
C PRO A 613 9.05 27.42 0.62
N ALA A 614 7.98 26.73 0.99
CA ALA A 614 6.63 27.16 0.66
C ALA A 614 6.39 28.56 1.24
N PRO A 615 5.79 29.49 0.48
CA PRO A 615 5.50 30.83 0.99
C PRO A 615 4.41 30.76 2.07
N ALA A 616 4.34 31.81 2.90
CA ALA A 616 3.19 31.97 3.78
C ALA A 616 1.89 32.01 2.95
N ALA A 617 0.87 31.31 3.41
CA ALA A 617 -0.35 31.10 2.63
C ALA A 617 -1.60 31.35 3.47
N THR A 618 -2.62 31.93 2.85
CA THR A 618 -3.95 32.00 3.44
C THR A 618 -4.65 30.66 3.25
N VAL A 619 -5.29 30.17 4.31
CA VAL A 619 -6.05 28.92 4.32
C VAL A 619 -7.41 29.18 4.95
N THR A 620 -8.46 28.71 4.29
CA THR A 620 -9.84 28.75 4.75
C THR A 620 -10.40 27.34 4.79
N VAL A 621 -10.81 26.88 5.96
CA VAL A 621 -11.39 25.55 6.17
C VAL A 621 -12.72 25.63 6.90
N ASP A 622 -13.52 24.59 6.76
CA ASP A 622 -14.72 24.42 7.56
C ASP A 622 -14.37 24.16 9.03
N ILE A 623 -15.20 24.71 9.94
CA ILE A 623 -15.15 24.40 11.36
C ILE A 623 -15.58 22.94 11.53
N PRO A 624 -14.77 22.08 12.19
CA PRO A 624 -15.12 20.68 12.38
C PRO A 624 -16.45 20.53 13.13
N SER A 625 -17.19 19.45 12.82
CA SER A 625 -18.47 19.19 13.47
C SER A 625 -18.33 19.10 14.98
N GLY A 626 -19.24 19.76 15.71
CA GLY A 626 -19.20 19.82 17.17
C GLY A 626 -18.41 21.00 17.74
N PHE A 627 -17.71 21.77 16.89
CA PHE A 627 -17.04 23.01 17.28
C PHE A 627 -17.80 24.24 16.77
N THR A 628 -17.46 25.40 17.32
CA THR A 628 -17.94 26.71 16.88
C THR A 628 -16.75 27.65 16.76
N SER A 629 -16.95 28.83 16.14
CA SER A 629 -15.91 29.87 16.07
C SER A 629 -15.41 30.35 17.44
N SER A 630 -16.19 30.12 18.50
CA SER A 630 -15.82 30.48 19.88
C SER A 630 -15.07 29.38 20.63
N SER A 631 -15.05 28.16 20.12
CA SER A 631 -14.46 26.99 20.77
C SER A 631 -13.34 26.33 19.96
N VAL A 632 -13.17 26.72 18.69
CA VAL A 632 -12.10 26.22 17.84
C VAL A 632 -10.80 27.00 18.09
N HIS A 633 -9.69 26.26 18.14
CA HIS A 633 -8.33 26.80 18.16
C HIS A 633 -7.59 26.26 16.93
N VAL A 634 -6.67 27.06 16.40
CA VAL A 634 -5.82 26.66 15.28
C VAL A 634 -4.38 26.69 15.76
N SER A 635 -3.66 25.59 15.60
CA SER A 635 -2.25 25.48 15.97
C SER A 635 -1.43 25.00 14.79
N TRP A 636 -0.21 25.52 14.69
CA TRP A 636 0.78 25.15 13.69
C TRP A 636 2.00 24.52 14.35
N MET A 637 2.55 23.49 13.71
CA MET A 637 3.83 22.88 14.04
C MET A 637 4.56 22.58 12.74
N SER A 638 5.88 22.62 12.78
CA SER A 638 6.73 22.12 11.70
C SER A 638 7.94 21.39 12.27
N VAL A 639 8.70 20.72 11.41
CA VAL A 639 9.95 20.05 11.81
C VAL A 639 10.95 21.05 12.41
N ASP A 640 11.00 22.27 11.85
CA ASP A 640 11.89 23.34 12.33
C ASP A 640 11.35 24.05 13.58
N ALA A 641 10.04 24.00 13.81
CA ALA A 641 9.35 24.59 14.95
C ALA A 641 8.34 23.57 15.53
N PRO A 642 8.82 22.55 16.28
CA PRO A 642 7.98 21.43 16.71
C PRO A 642 7.03 21.79 17.88
N ALA A 643 7.27 22.92 18.55
CA ALA A 643 6.32 23.38 19.56
C ALA A 643 5.06 23.98 18.89
N PRO A 644 3.85 23.70 19.41
CA PRO A 644 2.62 24.26 18.85
C PRO A 644 2.63 25.80 18.96
N VAL A 645 2.33 26.45 17.84
CA VAL A 645 2.12 27.89 17.75
C VAL A 645 0.65 28.14 17.41
N GLU A 646 -0.08 28.76 18.33
CA GLU A 646 -1.48 29.15 18.08
C GLU A 646 -1.54 30.24 17.00
N LEU A 647 -2.38 30.04 15.99
CA LEU A 647 -2.63 30.97 14.90
C LEU A 647 -3.92 31.76 15.17
N THR A 648 -3.88 33.04 14.86
CA THR A 648 -5.10 33.86 14.82
C THR A 648 -5.88 33.57 13.54
N PHE A 649 -7.21 33.62 13.64
CA PHE A 649 -8.10 33.41 12.51
C PHE A 649 -9.26 34.41 12.52
N THR A 650 -9.90 34.58 11.36
CA THR A 650 -11.19 35.24 11.22
C THR A 650 -12.26 34.20 10.91
N ALA A 651 -13.44 34.32 11.52
CA ALA A 651 -14.57 33.43 11.25
C ALA A 651 -15.59 34.10 10.33
N SER A 652 -16.11 33.35 9.35
CA SER A 652 -17.19 33.77 8.46
C SER A 652 -18.16 32.61 8.26
N GLY A 653 -19.31 32.67 8.93
CA GLY A 653 -20.23 31.52 9.00
C GLY A 653 -19.56 30.33 9.69
N ASP A 654 -19.62 29.18 9.03
CA ASP A 654 -19.05 27.92 9.53
C ASP A 654 -17.62 27.68 9.03
N ARG A 655 -16.92 28.72 8.56
CA ARG A 655 -15.53 28.65 8.09
C ARG A 655 -14.62 29.58 8.87
N ILE A 656 -13.36 29.18 8.98
CA ILE A 656 -12.28 29.99 9.55
C ILE A 656 -11.17 30.21 8.52
N THR A 657 -10.61 31.42 8.52
CA THR A 657 -9.49 31.81 7.66
C THR A 657 -8.29 32.22 8.51
N PHE A 658 -7.13 31.63 8.24
CA PHE A 658 -5.87 31.92 8.94
C PHE A 658 -4.69 31.94 7.96
N THR A 659 -3.53 32.40 8.43
CA THR A 659 -2.29 32.42 7.64
C THR A 659 -1.33 31.38 8.17
N LEU A 660 -0.96 30.42 7.32
CA LEU A 660 0.14 29.50 7.57
C LEU A 660 1.48 30.23 7.40
N PRO A 661 2.46 30.01 8.30
CA PRO A 661 3.83 30.47 8.10
C PRO A 661 4.49 29.81 6.88
N SER A 662 5.62 30.37 6.43
CA SER A 662 6.50 29.71 5.47
C SER A 662 7.20 28.50 6.12
N PHE A 663 7.40 27.42 5.38
CA PHE A 663 8.05 26.20 5.87
C PHE A 663 8.80 25.48 4.74
N ALA A 664 9.82 24.70 5.10
CA ALA A 664 10.68 24.01 4.13
C ALA A 664 10.17 22.64 3.71
N VAL A 665 9.89 21.75 4.67
CA VAL A 665 9.45 20.35 4.43
C VAL A 665 8.08 20.12 5.04
#